data_AF-A0A9D8GXC6-F1
#
_entry.id   AF-A0A9D8GXC6-F1
#
_cell.length_a   1.000
_cell.length_b   1.000
_cell.length_c   1.000
_cell.angle_alpha   90.00
_cell.angle_beta   90.00
_cell.angle_gamma   90.00
#
_symmetry.space_group_name_H-M   'P 1'
#
loop_
_entity.id
_entity.type
_entity.pdbx_description
1 polymer ?
#
loop_
_entity_poly.entity_id
_entity_poly.type
_entity_poly.pdbx_seq_one_letter_code
_entity_poly.pdbx_strand_id
1 'polypeptide(L)'
;MSTPAEDEQPAASAPNATPAAAGAEGAAVVSERAHRLQKLAGLREEGIEPYPPRFDRDHTAAQIREKFGDLPAGKGTGETVRVAGRLMLIRRHGGLIFAELHDWTGEVQLMVSRDEVGTQAHDEFKHFDLGDWVGVEGEVVTSEHGELSVRVHKLELLSKALRALPAKGHGLTDVDTRYRERYLDLIVNEPTRRIFAIRSATIAAIRAELLERGFREVETPVLDAHAGGAAARPFITHHNALDIDLYLRIALELPLKRLVVGGMERVFEIGRVFRNEGLDSRHNPEFTLLEAYQAFADYHDMMDLVEALVSRAAHEAHGSTKVKVGDADVDLAPPWRRASMAELIEEHAGVKMHPSMPIAEAREIGDRFDVDYGEDWGAGKIMSEVCDATCEAKLVQPTFVMDHPREVSPLARAHRDDSTLTERFEAVIAGRELANAYSELNDPVDQVQRFEAEAAAKAAGDEEAEQPDDDYVRALEYGLPPTGGLGIGLDRLVMLLAEASAIREVILFPTMRPEGGMVKPRGGPSSVGGAIPSPQELASPQAEDAAARDGAAAHPGSPETGGAQTAKTAERPAPAKGVDPITEASSAPVHALAWLTAILGVICFLPTLPFFHQALGIEPLLGQPGRSASHVASVLAGVGLLLTAHQLARRKRAAWWLALGLFAVAAVAHLLKGPDPITVFLSVGMLLALVWWRREFVAPPDPNSLLALLVFVPLYLGGVLVFGAASLLIESDKLSPSLTFGGIVDTTFGGLVGLNGPYSYESKLFGDFFEAALLALGAAGVALALFLLFRTLAARRAGAADRDRARTLVREYGDDTLAYFALHESKSYFFSSDGRAMIAYAYMNGVALASSDPIGARGSIPLVIDEFVAYSQRRAWKVAFLAVREDTDGVYLDRGFHAVYLGDEAIIRCDRFSINGPRMKAVREAVTRVAKRHRFVLIRESDASPRLVKQLNGISAEWREGEAERGFTMELARDVAGDQPDLLLAVAMSEDDRPAGFLRLVPCYGDNPGYSLDLMRRDPKAVNGLTEALIANAALALGERGFTRLSMNFAAWGRLFDDQRELGLGERALKRVADLLNPFFQIESLRDFNAKLDPEWLPRSIVVEDAADLPRVGVLFATVEGFLDVPVVGKLLVAPVPAEGGA
;
A
#
# COMPACT_ATOMS: atom_id res chain seq x y z
N MET A 1 -38.57 -82.69 -0.05
CA MET A 1 -39.12 -82.26 1.25
C MET A 1 -38.49 -80.91 1.60
N SER A 2 -39.26 -80.01 2.20
CA SER A 2 -38.77 -78.84 2.96
C SER A 2 -37.90 -77.79 2.23
N THR A 3 -38.58 -76.99 1.43
CA THR A 3 -38.40 -75.52 1.22
C THR A 3 -38.56 -74.71 2.54
N PRO A 4 -38.38 -73.36 2.58
CA PRO A 4 -37.86 -72.39 1.59
C PRO A 4 -36.85 -71.30 2.11
N ALA A 5 -36.38 -70.44 1.19
CA ALA A 5 -36.26 -68.95 1.25
C ALA A 5 -35.38 -68.22 2.31
N GLU A 6 -34.76 -67.07 2.00
CA GLU A 6 -34.52 -66.38 0.69
C GLU A 6 -33.31 -65.41 0.74
N ASP A 7 -32.98 -64.93 -0.45
CA ASP A 7 -31.89 -64.06 -0.95
C ASP A 7 -31.82 -62.62 -0.35
N GLU A 8 -30.91 -61.68 -0.71
CA GLU A 8 -30.20 -61.47 -1.99
C GLU A 8 -28.82 -60.76 -1.87
N GLN A 9 -28.18 -60.52 -3.02
CA GLN A 9 -26.78 -60.10 -3.28
C GLN A 9 -26.78 -58.78 -4.14
N PRO A 10 -25.70 -58.32 -4.82
CA PRO A 10 -24.25 -58.54 -4.70
C PRO A 10 -23.39 -57.23 -4.71
N ALA A 11 -22.06 -57.35 -4.58
CA ALA A 11 -21.08 -56.83 -5.57
C ALA A 11 -19.61 -57.04 -5.13
N ALA A 12 -18.73 -57.35 -6.08
CA ALA A 12 -17.26 -57.38 -5.95
C ALA A 12 -16.66 -56.56 -7.14
N SER A 13 -15.35 -56.35 -7.35
CA SER A 13 -14.10 -56.86 -6.75
C SER A 13 -12.96 -55.89 -7.08
N ALA A 14 -11.90 -55.82 -6.27
CA ALA A 14 -10.71 -54.99 -6.54
C ALA A 14 -9.49 -55.84 -7.00
N PRO A 15 -8.60 -55.34 -7.89
CA PRO A 15 -7.49 -56.10 -8.45
C PRO A 15 -6.23 -56.16 -7.55
N ASN A 16 -5.32 -57.08 -7.89
CA ASN A 16 -4.15 -57.44 -7.08
C ASN A 16 -3.10 -56.33 -6.91
N ALA A 17 -2.59 -56.19 -5.69
CA ALA A 17 -1.31 -55.54 -5.43
C ALA A 17 -0.13 -56.48 -5.73
N THR A 18 1.00 -55.92 -6.21
CA THR A 18 2.27 -56.64 -6.46
C THR A 18 3.34 -56.09 -5.48
N PRO A 19 4.20 -56.93 -4.88
CA PRO A 19 4.82 -56.60 -3.59
C PRO A 19 6.07 -55.71 -3.67
N ALA A 20 6.38 -55.06 -2.55
CA ALA A 20 7.60 -54.30 -2.35
C ALA A 20 8.84 -55.20 -2.30
N ALA A 21 9.95 -54.71 -2.88
CA ALA A 21 11.28 -55.30 -2.74
C ALA A 21 12.20 -54.30 -2.01
N ALA A 22 12.91 -54.78 -0.98
CA ALA A 22 13.85 -53.99 -0.20
C ALA A 22 15.15 -54.78 0.00
N GLY A 23 16.31 -54.08 -0.07
CA GLY A 23 17.62 -54.64 0.27
C GLY A 23 18.58 -54.82 -0.92
N ALA A 24 19.21 -53.72 -1.35
CA ALA A 24 20.48 -53.72 -2.06
C ALA A 24 21.26 -52.45 -1.68
N GLU A 25 22.60 -52.53 -1.66
CA GLU A 25 23.47 -51.61 -0.94
C GLU A 25 23.86 -50.33 -1.72
N GLY A 26 24.31 -49.31 -0.98
CA GLY A 26 25.65 -48.77 -1.29
C GLY A 26 25.79 -47.48 -2.12
N ALA A 27 24.75 -46.70 -2.37
CA ALA A 27 24.90 -45.37 -2.98
C ALA A 27 23.98 -44.31 -2.36
N ALA A 28 24.53 -43.13 -2.06
CA ALA A 28 23.73 -41.98 -1.65
C ALA A 28 22.96 -41.44 -2.86
N VAL A 29 21.62 -41.40 -2.77
CA VAL A 29 20.79 -40.78 -3.81
C VAL A 29 20.93 -39.26 -3.71
N VAL A 30 21.95 -38.73 -4.38
CA VAL A 30 22.15 -37.30 -4.57
C VAL A 30 20.92 -36.76 -5.29
N SER A 31 20.15 -35.88 -4.64
CA SER A 31 18.99 -35.26 -5.30
C SER A 31 19.41 -34.59 -6.62
N GLU A 32 18.60 -34.71 -7.66
CA GLU A 32 18.90 -34.20 -9.01
C GLU A 32 19.34 -32.73 -8.99
N ARG A 33 18.72 -31.89 -8.15
CA ARG A 33 19.13 -30.49 -7.92
C ARG A 33 20.55 -30.35 -7.36
N ALA A 34 20.98 -31.24 -6.47
CA ALA A 34 22.35 -31.25 -5.94
C ALA A 34 23.36 -31.72 -7.01
N HIS A 35 23.01 -32.70 -7.85
CA HIS A 35 23.85 -33.09 -8.99
C HIS A 35 24.02 -31.95 -10.00
N ARG A 36 22.94 -31.23 -10.33
CA ARG A 36 23.02 -30.05 -11.22
C ARG A 36 23.76 -28.87 -10.60
N LEU A 37 23.72 -28.70 -9.27
CA LEU A 37 24.57 -27.74 -8.55
C LEU A 37 26.06 -28.12 -8.63
N GLN A 38 26.41 -29.41 -8.63
CA GLN A 38 27.79 -29.86 -8.86
C GLN A 38 28.25 -29.55 -10.29
N LYS A 39 27.41 -29.79 -11.31
CA LYS A 39 27.70 -29.36 -12.70
C LYS A 39 27.86 -27.85 -12.82
N LEU A 40 27.03 -27.06 -12.12
CA LEU A 40 27.14 -25.60 -12.09
C LEU A 40 28.47 -25.12 -11.48
N ALA A 41 29.02 -25.83 -10.49
CA ALA A 41 30.36 -25.55 -9.96
C ALA A 41 31.45 -25.89 -10.99
N GLY A 42 31.40 -27.08 -11.58
CA GLY A 42 32.38 -27.52 -12.60
C GLY A 42 32.47 -26.60 -13.82
N LEU A 43 31.33 -26.09 -14.31
CA LEU A 43 31.31 -25.09 -15.39
C LEU A 43 32.10 -23.82 -15.03
N ARG A 44 31.96 -23.33 -13.80
CA ARG A 44 32.67 -22.15 -13.30
C ARG A 44 34.16 -22.40 -13.06
N GLU A 45 34.51 -23.62 -12.63
CA GLU A 45 35.91 -24.07 -12.51
C GLU A 45 36.59 -24.20 -13.88
N GLU A 46 35.85 -24.62 -14.91
CA GLU A 46 36.27 -24.64 -16.33
C GLU A 46 36.24 -23.23 -16.98
N GLY A 47 35.83 -22.18 -16.25
CA GLY A 47 35.83 -20.78 -16.71
C GLY A 47 34.64 -20.38 -17.58
N ILE A 48 33.63 -21.24 -17.71
CA ILE A 48 32.41 -21.00 -18.48
C ILE A 48 31.42 -20.24 -17.60
N GLU A 49 30.85 -19.12 -18.10
CA GLU A 49 29.76 -18.42 -17.42
C GLU A 49 28.42 -19.13 -17.70
N PRO A 50 27.75 -19.73 -16.68
CA PRO A 50 26.50 -20.47 -16.86
C PRO A 50 25.23 -19.60 -16.98
N TYR A 51 25.33 -18.28 -16.77
CA TYR A 51 24.23 -17.31 -16.87
C TYR A 51 24.68 -16.00 -17.57
N PRO A 52 25.11 -16.03 -18.84
CA PRO A 52 25.57 -14.84 -19.56
C PRO A 52 24.46 -13.79 -19.74
N PRO A 53 24.76 -12.49 -19.72
CA PRO A 53 23.76 -11.42 -19.71
C PRO A 53 23.09 -11.16 -21.08
N ARG A 54 23.58 -11.74 -22.17
CA ARG A 54 23.09 -11.52 -23.54
C ARG A 54 23.49 -12.67 -24.47
N PHE A 55 22.60 -13.03 -25.39
CA PHE A 55 22.91 -13.78 -26.60
C PHE A 55 22.13 -13.15 -27.77
N ASP A 56 22.81 -12.82 -28.86
CA ASP A 56 22.17 -12.28 -30.05
C ASP A 56 21.64 -13.42 -30.94
N ARG A 57 20.33 -13.42 -31.18
CA ARG A 57 19.57 -14.40 -31.96
C ARG A 57 19.04 -13.74 -33.24
N ASP A 58 19.16 -14.40 -34.39
CA ASP A 58 18.68 -13.88 -35.68
C ASP A 58 17.40 -14.56 -36.20
N HIS A 59 17.16 -15.83 -35.87
CA HIS A 59 15.96 -16.58 -36.25
C HIS A 59 15.27 -17.26 -35.05
N THR A 60 13.97 -17.51 -35.19
CA THR A 60 13.22 -18.43 -34.32
C THR A 60 13.10 -19.83 -34.94
N ALA A 61 12.74 -20.83 -34.14
CA ALA A 61 12.52 -22.20 -34.61
C ALA A 61 11.44 -22.28 -35.71
N ALA A 62 10.33 -21.51 -35.59
CA ALA A 62 9.30 -21.44 -36.62
C ALA A 62 9.82 -20.82 -37.92
N GLN A 63 10.59 -19.73 -37.87
CA GLN A 63 11.13 -19.07 -39.07
C GLN A 63 12.06 -19.99 -39.88
N ILE A 64 12.84 -20.85 -39.19
CA ILE A 64 13.65 -21.87 -39.86
C ILE A 64 12.75 -22.93 -40.52
N ARG A 65 11.69 -23.38 -39.83
CA ARG A 65 10.76 -24.38 -40.38
C ARG A 65 9.94 -23.85 -41.55
N GLU A 66 9.53 -22.58 -41.51
CA GLU A 66 8.84 -21.88 -42.60
C GLU A 66 9.75 -21.69 -43.83
N LYS A 67 10.98 -21.23 -43.62
CA LYS A 67 11.93 -20.91 -44.71
C LYS A 67 12.58 -22.15 -45.34
N PHE A 68 12.73 -23.25 -44.60
CA PHE A 68 13.52 -24.41 -45.00
C PHE A 68 12.82 -25.78 -44.85
N GLY A 69 11.52 -25.82 -44.55
CA GLY A 69 10.77 -27.07 -44.34
C GLY A 69 10.81 -28.05 -45.53
N ASP A 70 10.86 -27.54 -46.76
CA ASP A 70 10.91 -28.34 -47.99
C ASP A 70 12.32 -28.79 -48.42
N LEU A 71 13.34 -28.59 -47.56
CA LEU A 71 14.73 -28.95 -47.88
C LEU A 71 14.87 -30.48 -48.04
N PRO A 72 15.36 -31.02 -49.19
CA PRO A 72 15.48 -32.47 -49.38
C PRO A 72 16.44 -33.11 -48.38
N ALA A 73 16.21 -34.38 -48.01
CA ALA A 73 17.06 -35.10 -47.05
C ALA A 73 18.56 -35.12 -47.41
N GLY A 74 19.42 -35.06 -46.40
CA GLY A 74 20.88 -35.04 -46.55
C GLY A 74 21.41 -33.79 -47.27
N LYS A 75 20.73 -32.63 -47.16
CA LYS A 75 21.16 -31.37 -47.76
C LYS A 75 21.48 -30.31 -46.71
N GLY A 76 22.51 -29.52 -47.01
CA GLY A 76 22.79 -28.25 -46.36
C GLY A 76 22.33 -27.08 -47.22
N THR A 77 22.01 -25.96 -46.57
CA THR A 77 21.62 -24.70 -47.22
C THR A 77 22.81 -23.79 -47.53
N GLY A 78 23.93 -23.97 -46.82
CA GLY A 78 25.02 -22.99 -46.71
C GLY A 78 24.69 -21.76 -45.85
N GLU A 79 23.46 -21.64 -45.33
CA GLU A 79 23.05 -20.51 -44.49
C GLU A 79 23.29 -20.83 -43.01
N THR A 80 24.07 -19.96 -42.34
CA THR A 80 24.32 -20.05 -40.90
C THR A 80 23.31 -19.18 -40.15
N VAL A 81 22.73 -19.73 -39.09
CA VAL A 81 21.71 -19.09 -38.25
C VAL A 81 22.12 -19.14 -36.78
N ARG A 82 21.64 -18.16 -36.00
CA ARG A 82 21.81 -18.07 -34.55
C ARG A 82 20.47 -18.21 -33.85
N VAL A 83 20.24 -19.35 -33.21
CA VAL A 83 19.01 -19.68 -32.47
C VAL A 83 19.28 -19.78 -30.97
N ALA A 84 18.24 -19.59 -30.15
CA ALA A 84 18.30 -19.80 -28.71
C ALA A 84 16.97 -20.36 -28.18
N GLY A 85 17.06 -21.30 -27.25
CA GLY A 85 15.90 -22.05 -26.74
C GLY A 85 16.28 -23.02 -25.60
N ARG A 86 15.31 -23.79 -25.13
CA ARG A 86 15.44 -24.77 -24.06
C ARG A 86 15.70 -26.18 -24.62
N LEU A 87 16.63 -26.93 -24.02
CA LEU A 87 16.87 -28.33 -24.39
C LEU A 87 15.78 -29.25 -23.84
N MET A 88 14.99 -29.85 -24.74
CA MET A 88 13.86 -30.73 -24.41
C MET A 88 14.12 -32.22 -24.71
N LEU A 89 15.13 -32.54 -25.52
CA LEU A 89 15.68 -33.89 -25.71
C LEU A 89 17.19 -33.83 -25.93
N ILE A 90 17.89 -34.88 -25.50
CA ILE A 90 19.32 -35.12 -25.79
C ILE A 90 19.50 -36.61 -26.08
N ARG A 91 20.12 -36.96 -27.21
CA ARG A 91 20.49 -38.32 -27.64
C ARG A 91 21.98 -38.34 -27.98
N ARG A 92 22.79 -39.12 -27.26
CA ARG A 92 24.26 -39.13 -27.37
C ARG A 92 24.75 -40.41 -28.09
N HIS A 93 25.48 -40.24 -29.18
CA HIS A 93 25.94 -41.32 -30.09
C HIS A 93 27.46 -41.23 -30.33
N GLY A 94 28.26 -41.34 -29.27
CA GLY A 94 29.73 -41.28 -29.36
C GLY A 94 30.24 -39.88 -29.66
N GLY A 95 30.68 -39.63 -30.90
CA GLY A 95 31.16 -38.32 -31.38
C GLY A 95 30.09 -37.44 -32.04
N LEU A 96 28.82 -37.84 -31.96
CA LEU A 96 27.65 -37.11 -32.47
C LEU A 96 26.57 -37.07 -31.38
N ILE A 97 25.99 -35.89 -31.17
CA ILE A 97 24.88 -35.67 -30.24
C ILE A 97 23.75 -35.00 -31.02
N PHE A 98 22.55 -35.58 -30.94
CA PHE A 98 21.32 -34.93 -31.36
C PHE A 98 20.63 -34.31 -30.14
N ALA A 99 20.19 -33.07 -30.24
CA ALA A 99 19.35 -32.44 -29.22
C ALA A 99 18.13 -31.75 -29.86
N GLU A 100 17.16 -31.38 -29.04
CA GLU A 100 15.88 -30.79 -29.45
C GLU A 100 15.74 -29.46 -28.72
N LEU A 101 15.78 -28.35 -29.47
CA LEU A 101 15.72 -26.99 -28.95
C LEU A 101 14.30 -26.45 -29.16
N HIS A 102 13.63 -26.06 -28.06
CA HIS A 102 12.31 -25.42 -28.09
C HIS A 102 12.46 -23.92 -27.77
N ASP A 103 11.91 -23.06 -28.63
CA ASP A 103 11.65 -21.66 -28.29
C ASP A 103 10.14 -21.40 -28.21
N TRP A 104 9.70 -20.14 -28.05
CA TRP A 104 8.27 -19.81 -27.94
C TRP A 104 7.46 -20.13 -29.22
N THR A 105 8.13 -20.18 -30.38
CA THR A 105 7.50 -20.35 -31.69
C THR A 105 7.45 -21.79 -32.17
N GLY A 106 8.28 -22.69 -31.59
CA GLY A 106 8.32 -24.10 -31.95
C GLY A 106 9.64 -24.75 -31.61
N GLU A 107 9.97 -25.81 -32.36
CA GLU A 107 11.12 -26.67 -32.09
C GLU A 107 12.01 -26.88 -33.33
N VAL A 108 13.31 -27.11 -33.10
CA VAL A 108 14.28 -27.48 -34.13
C VAL A 108 15.30 -28.47 -33.58
N GLN A 109 15.72 -29.45 -34.41
CA GLN A 109 16.77 -30.38 -34.02
C GLN A 109 18.16 -29.71 -34.09
N LEU A 110 19.03 -30.05 -33.15
CA LEU A 110 20.44 -29.69 -33.15
C LEU A 110 21.29 -30.92 -33.48
N MET A 111 22.24 -30.77 -34.40
CA MET A 111 23.25 -31.78 -34.72
C MET A 111 24.63 -31.29 -34.28
N VAL A 112 25.10 -31.78 -33.13
CA VAL A 112 26.39 -31.42 -32.53
C VAL A 112 27.37 -32.56 -32.79
N SER A 113 28.27 -32.40 -33.75
CA SER A 113 29.31 -33.39 -34.04
C SER A 113 30.68 -32.87 -33.59
N ARG A 114 31.47 -33.75 -32.98
CA ARG A 114 32.81 -33.44 -32.45
C ARG A 114 33.76 -32.91 -33.52
N ASP A 115 33.55 -33.30 -34.76
CA ASP A 115 34.42 -32.94 -35.88
C ASP A 115 34.14 -31.51 -36.39
N GLU A 116 32.97 -30.92 -36.04
CA GLU A 116 32.59 -29.52 -36.31
C GLU A 116 32.90 -28.61 -35.10
N VAL A 117 32.42 -28.95 -33.90
CA VAL A 117 32.61 -28.11 -32.69
C VAL A 117 33.96 -28.32 -31.98
N GLY A 118 34.73 -29.33 -32.41
CA GLY A 118 35.97 -29.75 -31.75
C GLY A 118 35.76 -30.56 -30.46
N THR A 119 36.81 -31.23 -29.99
CA THR A 119 36.75 -32.13 -28.83
C THR A 119 36.31 -31.41 -27.54
N GLN A 120 36.79 -30.19 -27.29
CA GLN A 120 36.53 -29.48 -26.04
C GLN A 120 35.03 -29.14 -25.88
N ALA A 121 34.43 -28.42 -26.83
CA ALA A 121 33.02 -28.02 -26.78
C ALA A 121 32.07 -29.24 -26.89
N HIS A 122 32.49 -30.31 -27.56
CA HIS A 122 31.76 -31.58 -27.54
C HIS A 122 31.76 -32.23 -26.15
N ASP A 123 32.90 -32.24 -25.46
CA ASP A 123 33.01 -32.82 -24.12
C ASP A 123 32.33 -31.94 -23.05
N GLU A 124 32.29 -30.62 -23.22
CA GLU A 124 31.48 -29.69 -22.40
C GLU A 124 29.99 -30.08 -22.39
N PHE A 125 29.47 -30.74 -23.44
CA PHE A 125 28.10 -31.28 -23.49
C PHE A 125 27.80 -32.34 -22.40
N LYS A 126 28.80 -32.80 -21.63
CA LYS A 126 28.61 -33.58 -20.38
C LYS A 126 27.82 -32.80 -19.31
N HIS A 127 27.96 -31.46 -19.29
CA HIS A 127 27.34 -30.57 -18.30
C HIS A 127 25.90 -30.19 -18.64
N PHE A 128 25.48 -30.36 -19.90
CA PHE A 128 24.17 -29.96 -20.39
C PHE A 128 23.10 -31.01 -20.06
N ASP A 129 21.97 -30.54 -19.53
CA ASP A 129 20.84 -31.33 -19.06
C ASP A 129 19.51 -30.84 -19.67
N LEU A 130 18.49 -31.69 -19.63
CA LEU A 130 17.13 -31.32 -20.03
C LEU A 130 16.61 -30.16 -19.16
N GLY A 131 16.10 -29.13 -19.82
CA GLY A 131 15.63 -27.89 -19.21
C GLY A 131 16.61 -26.72 -19.26
N ASP A 132 17.90 -26.93 -19.54
CA ASP A 132 18.87 -25.85 -19.73
C ASP A 132 18.49 -24.96 -20.94
N TRP A 133 18.75 -23.65 -20.86
CA TRP A 133 18.70 -22.76 -22.02
C TRP A 133 20.06 -22.70 -22.72
N VAL A 134 20.06 -22.76 -24.04
CA VAL A 134 21.26 -22.71 -24.88
C VAL A 134 21.11 -21.76 -26.06
N GLY A 135 22.23 -21.20 -26.50
CA GLY A 135 22.39 -20.47 -27.76
C GLY A 135 23.23 -21.32 -28.71
N VAL A 136 22.90 -21.28 -29.99
CA VAL A 136 23.53 -22.09 -31.05
C VAL A 136 23.80 -21.21 -32.26
N GLU A 137 24.98 -21.35 -32.85
CA GLU A 137 25.32 -20.84 -34.19
C GLU A 137 25.68 -22.05 -35.08
N GLY A 138 25.07 -22.15 -36.26
CA GLY A 138 25.24 -23.34 -37.12
C GLY A 138 24.52 -23.27 -38.47
N GLU A 139 24.86 -24.16 -39.39
CA GLU A 139 24.23 -24.26 -40.71
C GLU A 139 22.82 -24.89 -40.63
N VAL A 140 21.83 -24.38 -41.35
CA VAL A 140 20.54 -25.09 -41.53
C VAL A 140 20.69 -26.23 -42.53
N VAL A 141 20.31 -27.44 -42.12
CA VAL A 141 20.50 -28.70 -42.84
C VAL A 141 19.33 -29.66 -42.62
N THR A 142 19.21 -30.70 -43.43
CA THR A 142 18.44 -31.91 -43.09
C THR A 142 19.34 -33.09 -42.78
N SER A 143 18.89 -33.96 -41.89
CA SER A 143 19.48 -35.28 -41.71
C SER A 143 19.24 -36.20 -42.92
N GLU A 144 19.93 -37.34 -42.97
CA GLU A 144 19.68 -38.44 -43.93
C GLU A 144 18.23 -38.98 -43.87
N HIS A 145 17.48 -38.69 -42.80
CA HIS A 145 16.08 -39.07 -42.62
C HIS A 145 15.09 -37.94 -42.91
N GLY A 146 15.57 -36.79 -43.40
CA GLY A 146 14.75 -35.61 -43.73
C GLY A 146 14.54 -34.63 -42.56
N GLU A 147 14.83 -35.01 -41.32
CA GLU A 147 14.62 -34.15 -40.14
C GLU A 147 15.40 -32.82 -40.23
N LEU A 148 14.68 -31.70 -40.19
CA LEU A 148 15.24 -30.35 -40.30
C LEU A 148 16.02 -29.98 -39.02
N SER A 149 17.26 -29.57 -39.20
CA SER A 149 18.26 -29.48 -38.15
C SER A 149 19.18 -28.27 -38.31
N VAL A 150 19.80 -27.83 -37.22
CA VAL A 150 20.97 -26.93 -37.25
C VAL A 150 22.23 -27.77 -37.00
N ARG A 151 23.16 -27.81 -37.96
CA ARG A 151 24.51 -28.37 -37.75
C ARG A 151 25.32 -27.37 -36.97
N VAL A 152 25.61 -27.68 -35.71
CA VAL A 152 26.15 -26.72 -34.74
C VAL A 152 27.64 -26.49 -35.01
N HIS A 153 28.01 -25.23 -35.23
CA HIS A 153 29.40 -24.76 -35.25
C HIS A 153 29.83 -24.24 -33.87
N LYS A 154 28.90 -23.62 -33.13
CA LYS A 154 29.13 -23.07 -31.79
C LYS A 154 27.91 -23.29 -30.89
N LEU A 155 28.17 -23.63 -29.63
CA LEU A 155 27.17 -23.82 -28.58
C LEU A 155 27.53 -22.93 -27.38
N GLU A 156 26.53 -22.29 -26.78
CA GLU A 156 26.67 -21.47 -25.57
C GLU A 156 25.60 -21.86 -24.55
N LEU A 157 25.97 -22.00 -23.27
CA LEU A 157 25.01 -22.19 -22.18
C LEU A 157 24.49 -20.82 -21.72
N LEU A 158 23.17 -20.60 -21.79
CA LEU A 158 22.54 -19.31 -21.46
C LEU A 158 21.88 -19.29 -20.09
N SER A 159 21.40 -20.45 -19.60
CA SER A 159 20.95 -20.58 -18.21
C SER A 159 20.87 -22.05 -17.80
N LYS A 160 21.71 -22.46 -16.85
CA LYS A 160 21.64 -23.79 -16.22
C LYS A 160 20.35 -23.97 -15.41
N ALA A 161 19.54 -24.98 -15.75
CA ALA A 161 18.31 -25.32 -15.05
C ALA A 161 18.57 -26.25 -13.86
N LEU A 162 18.51 -25.71 -12.63
CA LEU A 162 18.81 -26.43 -11.39
C LEU A 162 17.70 -27.39 -10.89
N ARG A 163 16.55 -27.45 -11.56
CA ARG A 163 15.52 -28.47 -11.35
C ARG A 163 15.36 -29.25 -12.66
N ALA A 164 15.10 -30.55 -12.59
CA ALA A 164 14.66 -31.30 -13.75
C ALA A 164 13.22 -30.92 -14.12
N LEU A 165 12.89 -31.10 -15.40
CA LEU A 165 11.51 -31.11 -15.88
C LEU A 165 10.84 -32.45 -15.50
N PRO A 166 9.49 -32.51 -15.46
CA PRO A 166 8.74 -33.77 -15.39
C PRO A 166 9.19 -34.79 -16.44
N ALA A 167 9.02 -36.08 -16.13
CA ALA A 167 9.44 -37.16 -17.02
C ALA A 167 8.67 -37.14 -18.36
N LYS A 168 9.39 -37.26 -19.49
CA LYS A 168 8.75 -37.35 -20.82
C LYS A 168 7.81 -38.57 -20.88
N GLY A 169 6.56 -38.33 -21.29
CA GLY A 169 5.54 -39.38 -21.50
C GLY A 169 4.12 -38.95 -21.13
N HIS A 170 3.95 -38.12 -20.10
CA HIS A 170 2.62 -37.74 -19.59
C HIS A 170 2.36 -36.23 -19.48
N GLY A 171 3.39 -35.39 -19.64
CA GLY A 171 3.28 -33.94 -19.38
C GLY A 171 3.14 -33.63 -17.88
N LEU A 172 2.61 -32.46 -17.56
CA LEU A 172 2.17 -32.13 -16.19
C LEU A 172 0.64 -32.24 -16.15
N THR A 173 0.13 -33.33 -15.55
CA THR A 173 -1.31 -33.66 -15.56
C THR A 173 -2.08 -33.14 -14.35
N ASP A 174 -1.42 -33.01 -13.19
CA ASP A 174 -2.08 -32.56 -11.97
C ASP A 174 -2.53 -31.10 -12.07
N VAL A 175 -3.83 -30.86 -11.91
CA VAL A 175 -4.47 -29.58 -12.23
C VAL A 175 -4.08 -28.48 -11.24
N ASP A 176 -3.93 -28.81 -9.95
CA ASP A 176 -3.50 -27.84 -8.93
C ASP A 176 -2.02 -27.44 -9.16
N THR A 177 -1.15 -28.40 -9.47
CA THR A 177 0.25 -28.15 -9.85
C THR A 177 0.37 -27.37 -11.17
N ARG A 178 -0.47 -27.64 -12.19
CA ARG A 178 -0.51 -26.85 -13.44
C ARG A 178 -0.78 -25.36 -13.19
N TYR A 179 -1.66 -25.04 -12.24
CA TYR A 179 -2.01 -23.66 -11.89
C TYR A 179 -0.94 -22.99 -11.01
N ARG A 180 -0.35 -23.71 -10.05
CA ARG A 180 0.74 -23.17 -9.20
C ARG A 180 2.04 -23.00 -9.96
N GLU A 181 2.50 -24.05 -10.63
CA GLU A 181 3.71 -24.04 -11.45
C GLU A 181 3.38 -23.76 -12.92
N ARG A 182 2.63 -22.68 -13.22
CA ARG A 182 2.28 -22.33 -14.61
C ARG A 182 3.50 -22.20 -15.52
N TYR A 183 4.63 -21.74 -14.99
CA TYR A 183 5.91 -21.70 -15.70
C TYR A 183 6.39 -23.08 -16.18
N LEU A 184 5.98 -24.16 -15.52
CA LEU A 184 6.30 -25.54 -15.87
C LEU A 184 5.26 -26.13 -16.82
N ASP A 185 3.97 -25.88 -16.57
CA ASP A 185 2.84 -26.19 -17.45
C ASP A 185 3.09 -25.61 -18.86
N LEU A 186 3.48 -24.34 -18.97
CA LEU A 186 3.85 -23.68 -20.24
C LEU A 186 5.08 -24.29 -20.94
N ILE A 187 6.00 -24.93 -20.22
CA ILE A 187 7.16 -25.62 -20.82
C ILE A 187 6.72 -26.97 -21.41
N VAL A 188 5.98 -27.79 -20.64
CA VAL A 188 5.74 -29.19 -21.01
C VAL A 188 4.41 -29.44 -21.75
N ASN A 189 3.41 -28.57 -21.60
CA ASN A 189 2.08 -28.75 -22.18
C ASN A 189 1.81 -27.70 -23.28
N GLU A 190 1.87 -28.13 -24.54
CA GLU A 190 1.53 -27.30 -25.70
C GLU A 190 0.08 -26.75 -25.68
N PRO A 191 -0.96 -27.51 -25.25
CA PRO A 191 -2.33 -26.99 -25.18
C PRO A 191 -2.45 -25.74 -24.30
N THR A 192 -1.75 -25.70 -23.17
CA THR A 192 -1.68 -24.49 -22.32
C THR A 192 -1.11 -23.30 -23.10
N ARG A 193 -0.02 -23.48 -23.88
CA ARG A 193 0.53 -22.38 -24.71
C ARG A 193 -0.50 -21.90 -25.74
N ARG A 194 -1.25 -22.81 -26.37
CA ARG A 194 -2.30 -22.48 -27.35
C ARG A 194 -3.44 -21.67 -26.72
N ILE A 195 -3.88 -22.00 -25.50
CA ILE A 195 -4.90 -21.23 -24.76
C ILE A 195 -4.47 -19.77 -24.57
N PHE A 196 -3.21 -19.52 -24.21
CA PHE A 196 -2.70 -18.15 -24.03
C PHE A 196 -2.40 -17.41 -25.34
N ALA A 197 -2.12 -18.13 -26.44
CA ALA A 197 -2.10 -17.57 -27.78
C ALA A 197 -3.51 -17.10 -28.20
N ILE A 198 -4.53 -17.95 -27.99
CA ILE A 198 -5.95 -17.62 -28.21
C ILE A 198 -6.35 -16.38 -27.40
N ARG A 199 -6.05 -16.35 -26.08
CA ARG A 199 -6.30 -15.17 -25.23
C ARG A 199 -5.74 -13.87 -25.83
N SER A 200 -4.51 -13.94 -26.34
CA SER A 200 -3.80 -12.79 -26.89
C SER A 200 -4.43 -12.33 -28.21
N ALA A 201 -4.80 -13.25 -29.09
CA ALA A 201 -5.50 -12.97 -30.34
C ALA A 201 -6.91 -12.40 -30.11
N THR A 202 -7.71 -13.01 -29.23
CA THR A 202 -9.05 -12.55 -28.85
C THR A 202 -9.05 -11.10 -28.38
N ILE A 203 -8.16 -10.74 -27.44
CA ILE A 203 -8.10 -9.37 -26.89
C ILE A 203 -7.62 -8.37 -27.95
N ALA A 204 -6.70 -8.77 -28.85
CA ALA A 204 -6.25 -7.91 -29.95
C ALA A 204 -7.35 -7.68 -31.01
N ALA A 205 -8.10 -8.71 -31.37
CA ALA A 205 -9.20 -8.66 -32.32
C ALA A 205 -10.34 -7.74 -31.84
N ILE A 206 -10.69 -7.84 -30.55
CA ILE A 206 -11.71 -6.99 -29.91
C ILE A 206 -11.31 -5.51 -29.94
N ARG A 207 -10.05 -5.18 -29.60
CA ARG A 207 -9.53 -3.82 -29.75
C ARG A 207 -9.61 -3.32 -31.20
N ALA A 208 -9.21 -4.15 -32.16
CA ALA A 208 -9.24 -3.78 -33.56
C ALA A 208 -10.67 -3.44 -34.04
N GLU A 209 -11.64 -4.30 -33.75
CA GLU A 209 -13.06 -4.06 -34.11
C GLU A 209 -13.63 -2.78 -33.46
N LEU A 210 -13.35 -2.53 -32.18
CA LEU A 210 -13.82 -1.33 -31.47
C LEU A 210 -13.18 -0.05 -32.02
N LEU A 211 -11.86 -0.07 -32.29
CA LEU A 211 -11.13 1.06 -32.87
C LEU A 211 -11.56 1.34 -34.32
N GLU A 212 -11.82 0.30 -35.12
CA GLU A 212 -12.36 0.41 -36.48
C GLU A 212 -13.81 0.96 -36.48
N ARG A 213 -14.61 0.64 -35.46
CA ARG A 213 -15.93 1.24 -35.18
C ARG A 213 -15.88 2.65 -34.56
N GLY A 214 -14.68 3.19 -34.35
CA GLY A 214 -14.45 4.56 -33.88
C GLY A 214 -14.57 4.77 -32.37
N PHE A 215 -14.68 3.70 -31.57
CA PHE A 215 -14.60 3.80 -30.11
C PHE A 215 -13.20 4.24 -29.67
N ARG A 216 -13.10 4.82 -28.46
CA ARG A 216 -11.85 5.22 -27.82
C ARG A 216 -11.54 4.33 -26.63
N GLU A 217 -10.38 3.69 -26.65
CA GLU A 217 -9.86 3.00 -25.46
C GLU A 217 -9.47 4.05 -24.41
N VAL A 218 -9.94 3.87 -23.18
CA VAL A 218 -9.67 4.76 -22.04
C VAL A 218 -9.26 3.94 -20.81
N GLU A 219 -8.68 4.62 -19.81
CA GLU A 219 -8.37 4.05 -18.50
C GLU A 219 -9.11 4.86 -17.42
N THR A 220 -10.05 4.22 -16.74
CA THR A 220 -10.80 4.77 -15.61
C THR A 220 -10.13 4.40 -14.28
N PRO A 221 -10.54 4.99 -13.13
CA PRO A 221 -9.95 4.61 -11.83
C PRO A 221 -10.08 3.10 -11.56
N VAL A 222 -9.12 2.54 -10.84
CA VAL A 222 -9.16 1.16 -10.32
C VAL A 222 -9.54 1.14 -8.83
N LEU A 223 -9.33 2.27 -8.15
CA LEU A 223 -9.64 2.51 -6.74
C LEU A 223 -10.65 3.66 -6.67
N ASP A 224 -11.90 3.31 -6.40
CA ASP A 224 -13.03 4.26 -6.35
C ASP A 224 -13.39 4.62 -4.91
N ALA A 225 -14.02 5.79 -4.73
CA ALA A 225 -14.54 6.23 -3.43
C ALA A 225 -15.80 5.45 -3.01
N HIS A 226 -16.53 4.87 -3.97
CA HIS A 226 -17.70 4.02 -3.76
C HIS A 226 -17.64 2.83 -4.73
N ALA A 227 -18.14 1.66 -4.32
CA ALA A 227 -18.30 0.52 -5.22
C ALA A 227 -19.70 0.56 -5.86
N GLY A 228 -19.75 0.65 -7.19
CA GLY A 228 -20.99 0.68 -7.98
C GLY A 228 -20.76 0.24 -9.44
N GLY A 229 -21.81 0.29 -10.25
CA GLY A 229 -21.88 -0.26 -11.61
C GLY A 229 -22.19 -1.77 -11.66
N ALA A 230 -22.40 -2.41 -10.52
CA ALA A 230 -22.83 -3.81 -10.39
C ALA A 230 -23.33 -4.11 -8.97
N ALA A 231 -24.22 -5.09 -8.83
CA ALA A 231 -24.43 -5.78 -7.55
C ALA A 231 -23.29 -6.79 -7.36
N ALA A 232 -22.37 -6.51 -6.43
CA ALA A 232 -21.23 -7.37 -6.11
C ALA A 232 -20.50 -6.89 -4.84
N ARG A 233 -19.91 -7.83 -4.07
CA ARG A 233 -19.09 -7.48 -2.91
C ARG A 233 -17.73 -6.90 -3.35
N PRO A 234 -17.35 -5.66 -2.95
CA PRO A 234 -16.03 -5.12 -3.29
C PRO A 234 -14.90 -5.67 -2.42
N PHE A 235 -13.66 -5.53 -2.90
CA PHE A 235 -12.48 -5.51 -2.04
C PHE A 235 -12.27 -4.08 -1.50
N ILE A 236 -12.09 -3.97 -0.19
CA ILE A 236 -11.81 -2.69 0.48
C ILE A 236 -10.31 -2.59 0.74
N THR A 237 -9.73 -1.44 0.43
CA THR A 237 -8.36 -1.05 0.79
C THR A 237 -8.34 0.34 1.40
N HIS A 238 -7.20 0.82 1.87
CA HIS A 238 -7.08 2.13 2.52
C HIS A 238 -5.99 2.97 1.83
N HIS A 239 -6.29 4.24 1.53
CA HIS A 239 -5.34 5.13 0.87
C HIS A 239 -4.62 6.00 1.90
N ASN A 240 -3.46 5.53 2.39
CA ASN A 240 -2.66 6.14 3.47
C ASN A 240 -2.27 7.63 3.28
N ALA A 241 -2.45 8.21 2.08
CA ALA A 241 -2.23 9.64 1.82
C ALA A 241 -3.51 10.48 1.68
N LEU A 242 -4.70 9.86 1.71
CA LEU A 242 -6.01 10.51 1.68
C LEU A 242 -6.92 10.17 2.89
N ASP A 243 -6.54 9.22 3.76
CA ASP A 243 -7.28 8.86 4.99
C ASP A 243 -8.74 8.45 4.71
N ILE A 244 -8.92 7.81 3.56
CA ILE A 244 -10.17 7.26 3.07
C ILE A 244 -9.93 5.80 2.72
N ASP A 245 -10.92 4.99 3.03
CA ASP A 245 -11.04 3.67 2.43
C ASP A 245 -11.40 3.86 0.96
N LEU A 246 -10.82 3.02 0.09
CA LEU A 246 -11.13 2.97 -1.33
C LEU A 246 -11.53 1.54 -1.68
N TYR A 247 -12.43 1.42 -2.64
CA TYR A 247 -12.93 0.14 -3.12
C TYR A 247 -12.22 -0.20 -4.42
N LEU A 248 -11.75 -1.43 -4.56
CA LEU A 248 -11.36 -1.92 -5.88
C LEU A 248 -12.64 -2.14 -6.69
N ARG A 249 -12.69 -1.56 -7.89
CA ARG A 249 -13.91 -1.49 -8.71
C ARG A 249 -14.49 -2.86 -9.06
N ILE A 250 -15.82 -2.94 -9.03
CA ILE A 250 -16.63 -4.14 -9.32
C ILE A 250 -17.16 -4.18 -10.77
N ALA A 251 -17.10 -3.04 -11.46
CA ALA A 251 -17.45 -2.77 -12.86
C ALA A 251 -16.56 -1.62 -13.38
N LEU A 252 -16.78 -1.16 -14.61
CA LEU A 252 -16.15 0.03 -15.23
C LEU A 252 -17.18 1.15 -15.51
N GLU A 253 -18.45 0.89 -15.22
CA GLU A 253 -19.61 1.59 -15.80
C GLU A 253 -19.72 3.06 -15.41
N LEU A 254 -19.83 3.35 -14.11
CA LEU A 254 -20.16 4.70 -13.65
C LEU A 254 -19.09 5.73 -14.04
N PRO A 255 -17.78 5.39 -14.10
CA PRO A 255 -16.75 6.22 -14.74
C PRO A 255 -16.91 6.36 -16.26
N LEU A 256 -17.21 5.28 -17.00
CA LEU A 256 -17.36 5.34 -18.46
C LEU A 256 -18.59 6.20 -18.87
N LYS A 257 -19.72 6.07 -18.17
CA LYS A 257 -20.90 6.93 -18.37
C LYS A 257 -20.60 8.42 -18.15
N ARG A 258 -19.78 8.77 -17.14
CA ARG A 258 -19.31 10.16 -16.92
C ARG A 258 -18.53 10.72 -18.12
N LEU A 259 -17.80 9.88 -18.87
CA LEU A 259 -17.12 10.31 -20.10
C LEU A 259 -18.11 10.57 -21.25
N VAL A 260 -19.20 9.80 -21.35
CA VAL A 260 -20.27 10.02 -22.34
C VAL A 260 -21.04 11.32 -22.04
N VAL A 261 -21.34 11.60 -20.77
CA VAL A 261 -21.82 12.94 -20.31
C VAL A 261 -20.83 14.04 -20.69
N GLY A 262 -19.53 13.78 -20.55
CA GLY A 262 -18.44 14.66 -21.00
C GLY A 262 -18.30 14.82 -22.52
N GLY A 263 -19.19 14.23 -23.32
CA GLY A 263 -19.20 14.33 -24.79
C GLY A 263 -18.33 13.31 -25.53
N MET A 264 -17.80 12.29 -24.84
CA MET A 264 -17.08 11.19 -25.51
C MET A 264 -18.07 10.16 -26.04
N GLU A 265 -18.61 10.41 -27.24
CA GLU A 265 -19.70 9.63 -27.86
C GLU A 265 -19.48 8.11 -27.95
N ARG A 266 -18.23 7.63 -27.97
CA ARG A 266 -17.90 6.19 -28.03
C ARG A 266 -16.64 5.88 -27.22
N VAL A 267 -16.81 5.21 -26.09
CA VAL A 267 -15.71 4.84 -25.17
C VAL A 267 -15.73 3.35 -24.85
N PHE A 268 -14.56 2.78 -24.58
CA PHE A 268 -14.43 1.43 -24.02
C PHE A 268 -13.20 1.32 -23.13
N GLU A 269 -13.22 0.38 -22.18
CA GLU A 269 -12.04 -0.06 -21.45
C GLU A 269 -11.98 -1.59 -21.42
N ILE A 270 -10.78 -2.15 -21.59
CA ILE A 270 -10.49 -3.57 -21.32
C ILE A 270 -9.72 -3.62 -20.00
N GLY A 271 -10.48 -3.66 -18.90
CA GLY A 271 -9.98 -3.45 -17.55
C GLY A 271 -9.91 -4.74 -16.72
N ARG A 272 -9.18 -4.67 -15.60
CA ARG A 272 -9.34 -5.60 -14.48
C ARG A 272 -10.44 -5.07 -13.57
N VAL A 273 -11.38 -5.95 -13.18
CA VAL A 273 -12.37 -5.72 -12.12
C VAL A 273 -12.17 -6.74 -11.01
N PHE A 274 -12.64 -6.42 -9.80
CA PHE A 274 -12.31 -7.13 -8.57
C PHE A 274 -13.56 -7.37 -7.73
N ARG A 275 -13.95 -8.63 -7.56
CA ARG A 275 -15.14 -9.03 -6.79
C ARG A 275 -14.78 -10.03 -5.70
N ASN A 276 -15.20 -9.74 -4.49
CA ASN A 276 -14.78 -10.41 -3.25
C ASN A 276 -15.67 -11.62 -2.96
N GLU A 277 -15.70 -12.53 -3.94
CA GLU A 277 -16.66 -13.61 -4.13
C GLU A 277 -16.00 -15.01 -4.07
N GLY A 278 -16.80 -16.05 -4.31
CA GLY A 278 -16.34 -17.44 -4.34
C GLY A 278 -15.41 -17.80 -5.50
N LEU A 279 -14.54 -18.78 -5.27
CA LEU A 279 -13.71 -19.41 -6.31
C LEU A 279 -14.36 -20.71 -6.80
N ASP A 280 -14.90 -20.73 -8.02
CA ASP A 280 -15.54 -21.91 -8.63
C ASP A 280 -14.86 -22.32 -9.96
N SER A 281 -15.61 -22.69 -11.01
CA SER A 281 -15.10 -22.96 -12.37
C SER A 281 -15.28 -21.79 -13.36
N ARG A 282 -16.10 -20.78 -13.03
CA ARG A 282 -16.47 -19.62 -13.85
C ARG A 282 -15.96 -18.29 -13.27
N HIS A 283 -15.72 -18.24 -11.95
CA HIS A 283 -15.40 -17.04 -11.18
C HIS A 283 -13.98 -17.09 -10.60
N ASN A 284 -13.27 -15.97 -10.71
CA ASN A 284 -11.98 -15.69 -10.08
C ASN A 284 -12.06 -14.26 -9.50
N PRO A 285 -11.62 -14.00 -8.25
CA PRO A 285 -11.85 -12.71 -7.57
C PRO A 285 -11.26 -11.47 -8.26
N GLU A 286 -10.34 -11.67 -9.20
CA GLU A 286 -9.95 -10.65 -10.18
C GLU A 286 -10.16 -11.21 -11.59
N PHE A 287 -10.81 -10.47 -12.48
CA PHE A 287 -11.08 -10.91 -13.87
C PHE A 287 -11.11 -9.76 -14.87
N THR A 288 -10.95 -10.08 -16.15
CA THR A 288 -10.84 -9.11 -17.24
C THR A 288 -12.22 -8.88 -17.85
N LEU A 289 -12.67 -7.64 -17.78
CA LEU A 289 -13.95 -7.18 -18.32
C LEU A 289 -13.67 -6.19 -19.46
N LEU A 290 -14.37 -6.36 -20.58
CA LEU A 290 -14.58 -5.27 -21.53
C LEU A 290 -15.86 -4.57 -21.10
N GLU A 291 -15.84 -3.26 -21.01
CA GLU A 291 -17.07 -2.46 -21.09
C GLU A 291 -16.95 -1.42 -22.21
N ALA A 292 -18.05 -1.17 -22.91
CA ALA A 292 -18.14 -0.21 -24.01
C ALA A 292 -19.49 0.53 -23.98
N TYR A 293 -19.46 1.85 -24.21
CA TYR A 293 -20.64 2.71 -24.24
C TYR A 293 -20.66 3.55 -25.51
N GLN A 294 -21.83 3.62 -26.16
CA GLN A 294 -22.07 4.37 -27.40
C GLN A 294 -23.29 5.29 -27.23
N ALA A 295 -23.06 6.59 -27.35
CA ALA A 295 -24.13 7.58 -27.46
C ALA A 295 -24.93 7.40 -28.76
N PHE A 296 -26.21 7.75 -28.68
CA PHE A 296 -27.24 7.63 -29.72
C PHE A 296 -27.51 6.20 -30.20
N ALA A 297 -27.21 5.20 -29.35
CA ALA A 297 -27.52 3.79 -29.53
C ALA A 297 -28.58 3.29 -28.53
N ASP A 298 -29.17 2.13 -28.81
CA ASP A 298 -29.98 1.37 -27.86
C ASP A 298 -29.47 -0.09 -27.72
N TYR A 299 -30.13 -0.92 -26.90
CA TYR A 299 -29.72 -2.30 -26.67
C TYR A 299 -29.66 -3.18 -27.95
N HIS A 300 -30.36 -2.85 -29.04
CA HIS A 300 -30.22 -3.58 -30.30
C HIS A 300 -28.89 -3.31 -31.00
N ASP A 301 -28.38 -2.07 -30.97
CA ASP A 301 -27.03 -1.75 -31.46
C ASP A 301 -25.96 -2.52 -30.67
N MET A 302 -26.19 -2.75 -29.37
CA MET A 302 -25.29 -3.53 -28.52
C MET A 302 -25.33 -5.04 -28.84
N MET A 303 -26.47 -5.60 -29.29
CA MET A 303 -26.53 -6.97 -29.83
C MET A 303 -25.68 -7.10 -31.10
N ASP A 304 -25.85 -6.17 -32.04
CA ASP A 304 -25.10 -6.10 -33.30
C ASP A 304 -23.59 -5.84 -33.08
N LEU A 305 -23.23 -5.23 -31.95
CA LEU A 305 -21.84 -5.09 -31.50
C LEU A 305 -21.29 -6.40 -30.92
N VAL A 306 -22.03 -7.09 -30.03
CA VAL A 306 -21.61 -8.39 -29.46
C VAL A 306 -21.39 -9.43 -30.57
N GLU A 307 -22.33 -9.56 -31.51
CA GLU A 307 -22.24 -10.46 -32.65
C GLU A 307 -20.93 -10.27 -33.43
N ALA A 308 -20.54 -9.02 -33.69
CA ALA A 308 -19.32 -8.70 -34.43
C ALA A 308 -18.04 -8.95 -33.62
N LEU A 309 -18.00 -8.52 -32.35
CA LEU A 309 -16.85 -8.69 -31.47
C LEU A 309 -16.52 -10.18 -31.28
N VAL A 310 -17.54 -11.00 -31.02
CA VAL A 310 -17.36 -12.45 -30.78
C VAL A 310 -17.04 -13.18 -32.09
N SER A 311 -17.70 -12.85 -33.21
CA SER A 311 -17.41 -13.47 -34.51
C SER A 311 -15.99 -13.20 -35.00
N ARG A 312 -15.51 -11.95 -34.90
CA ARG A 312 -14.12 -11.60 -35.28
C ARG A 312 -13.10 -12.20 -34.31
N ALA A 313 -13.38 -12.21 -33.01
CA ALA A 313 -12.51 -12.85 -32.02
C ALA A 313 -12.33 -14.36 -32.27
N ALA A 314 -13.39 -15.08 -32.68
CA ALA A 314 -13.31 -16.49 -33.04
C ALA A 314 -12.45 -16.72 -34.30
N HIS A 315 -12.72 -15.92 -35.36
CA HIS A 315 -11.95 -15.99 -36.60
C HIS A 315 -10.45 -15.71 -36.41
N GLU A 316 -10.07 -14.68 -35.64
CA GLU A 316 -8.66 -14.35 -35.41
C GLU A 316 -7.97 -15.34 -34.44
N ALA A 317 -8.72 -15.94 -33.50
CA ALA A 317 -8.17 -16.90 -32.54
C ALA A 317 -7.95 -18.31 -33.11
N HIS A 318 -8.84 -18.80 -33.98
CA HIS A 318 -8.78 -20.18 -34.49
C HIS A 318 -9.36 -20.38 -35.91
N GLY A 319 -9.57 -19.30 -36.68
CA GLY A 319 -9.91 -19.36 -38.11
C GLY A 319 -11.37 -19.69 -38.44
N SER A 320 -12.27 -19.74 -37.46
CA SER A 320 -13.65 -20.25 -37.60
C SER A 320 -14.58 -19.54 -36.62
N THR A 321 -15.89 -19.52 -36.89
CA THR A 321 -16.93 -19.18 -35.88
C THR A 321 -17.34 -20.37 -35.02
N LYS A 322 -16.94 -21.60 -35.40
CA LYS A 322 -17.36 -22.84 -34.74
C LYS A 322 -16.39 -23.26 -33.65
N VAL A 323 -16.93 -23.52 -32.47
CA VAL A 323 -16.23 -23.98 -31.26
C VAL A 323 -16.99 -25.14 -30.63
N LYS A 324 -16.29 -26.04 -29.94
CA LYS A 324 -16.91 -27.14 -29.20
C LYS A 324 -16.95 -26.85 -27.70
N VAL A 325 -18.12 -26.95 -27.10
CA VAL A 325 -18.31 -26.81 -25.65
C VAL A 325 -18.73 -28.16 -25.07
N GLY A 326 -17.75 -28.92 -24.61
CA GLY A 326 -17.94 -30.30 -24.18
C GLY A 326 -18.33 -31.19 -25.37
N ASP A 327 -19.60 -31.61 -25.42
CA ASP A 327 -20.17 -32.38 -26.53
C ASP A 327 -21.08 -31.58 -27.48
N ALA A 328 -21.32 -30.31 -27.20
CA ALA A 328 -22.09 -29.43 -28.08
C ALA A 328 -21.19 -28.73 -29.12
N ASP A 329 -21.57 -28.81 -30.39
CA ASP A 329 -21.04 -27.95 -31.45
C ASP A 329 -21.80 -26.61 -31.44
N VAL A 330 -21.09 -25.51 -31.25
CA VAL A 330 -21.65 -24.15 -31.18
C VAL A 330 -21.16 -23.33 -32.37
N ASP A 331 -22.06 -22.64 -33.07
CA ASP A 331 -21.71 -21.71 -34.14
C ASP A 331 -21.92 -20.27 -33.66
N LEU A 332 -20.84 -19.48 -33.62
CA LEU A 332 -20.86 -18.08 -33.16
C LEU A 332 -21.20 -17.10 -34.30
N ALA A 333 -21.51 -17.60 -35.51
CA ALA A 333 -21.87 -16.78 -36.66
C ALA A 333 -23.21 -16.04 -36.44
N PRO A 334 -23.31 -14.74 -36.80
CA PRO A 334 -24.55 -13.99 -36.74
C PRO A 334 -25.55 -14.35 -37.86
N PRO A 335 -26.85 -14.04 -37.70
CA PRO A 335 -27.47 -13.40 -36.53
C PRO A 335 -27.78 -14.42 -35.42
N TRP A 336 -27.73 -13.99 -34.17
CA TRP A 336 -28.04 -14.82 -33.00
C TRP A 336 -29.55 -14.83 -32.69
N ARG A 337 -30.03 -15.80 -31.89
CA ARG A 337 -31.44 -15.83 -31.46
C ARG A 337 -31.71 -14.62 -30.56
N ARG A 338 -32.81 -13.89 -30.81
CA ARG A 338 -33.33 -12.83 -29.93
C ARG A 338 -34.68 -13.31 -29.38
N ALA A 339 -34.85 -13.33 -28.05
CA ALA A 339 -36.08 -13.78 -27.39
C ALA A 339 -36.20 -13.17 -25.98
N SER A 340 -37.41 -12.75 -25.60
CA SER A 340 -37.65 -12.19 -24.26
C SER A 340 -37.61 -13.27 -23.17
N MET A 341 -37.29 -12.86 -21.93
CA MET A 341 -37.32 -13.73 -20.75
C MET A 341 -38.69 -14.43 -20.58
N ALA A 342 -39.79 -13.72 -20.86
CA ALA A 342 -41.15 -14.28 -20.78
C ALA A 342 -41.41 -15.38 -21.83
N GLU A 343 -40.96 -15.20 -23.07
CA GLU A 343 -41.08 -16.21 -24.13
C GLU A 343 -40.26 -17.47 -23.82
N LEU A 344 -39.06 -17.30 -23.25
CA LEU A 344 -38.20 -18.42 -22.87
C LEU A 344 -38.78 -19.22 -21.70
N ILE A 345 -39.36 -18.56 -20.70
CA ILE A 345 -40.10 -19.23 -19.61
C ILE A 345 -41.31 -20.01 -20.18
N GLU A 346 -42.05 -19.43 -21.13
CA GLU A 346 -43.17 -20.16 -21.77
C GLU A 346 -42.70 -21.37 -22.60
N GLU A 347 -41.59 -21.24 -23.33
CA GLU A 347 -40.99 -22.33 -24.13
C GLU A 347 -40.38 -23.45 -23.27
N HIS A 348 -39.71 -23.11 -22.16
CA HIS A 348 -38.87 -24.05 -21.41
C HIS A 348 -39.45 -24.51 -20.07
N ALA A 349 -40.40 -23.77 -19.49
CA ALA A 349 -41.08 -24.09 -18.23
C ALA A 349 -42.59 -24.33 -18.40
N GLY A 350 -43.20 -23.85 -19.51
CA GLY A 350 -44.61 -24.05 -19.82
C GLY A 350 -45.55 -23.28 -18.88
N VAL A 351 -45.12 -22.10 -18.43
CA VAL A 351 -45.90 -21.13 -17.64
C VAL A 351 -45.74 -19.74 -18.25
N LYS A 352 -46.67 -18.83 -17.93
CA LYS A 352 -46.52 -17.40 -18.25
C LYS A 352 -46.17 -16.66 -16.97
N MET A 353 -45.17 -15.78 -17.05
CA MET A 353 -44.81 -14.85 -15.97
C MET A 353 -44.72 -13.44 -16.53
N HIS A 354 -45.00 -12.45 -15.68
CA HIS A 354 -44.80 -11.04 -15.98
C HIS A 354 -44.62 -10.26 -14.66
N PRO A 355 -43.75 -9.24 -14.57
CA PRO A 355 -43.52 -8.55 -13.28
C PRO A 355 -44.76 -7.82 -12.73
N SER A 356 -45.78 -7.59 -13.55
CA SER A 356 -47.07 -7.03 -13.14
C SER A 356 -48.06 -8.07 -12.57
N MET A 357 -47.70 -9.34 -12.45
CA MET A 357 -48.60 -10.39 -11.95
C MET A 357 -48.75 -10.37 -10.41
N PRO A 358 -49.82 -10.94 -9.84
CA PRO A 358 -49.98 -11.03 -8.39
C PRO A 358 -48.82 -11.81 -7.75
N ILE A 359 -48.19 -11.24 -6.70
CA ILE A 359 -47.04 -11.87 -6.03
C ILE A 359 -47.31 -13.29 -5.52
N ALA A 360 -48.55 -13.60 -5.11
CA ALA A 360 -48.93 -14.95 -4.70
C ALA A 360 -48.90 -15.96 -5.86
N GLU A 361 -49.23 -15.54 -7.09
CA GLU A 361 -49.18 -16.38 -8.29
C GLU A 361 -47.72 -16.55 -8.77
N ALA A 362 -46.90 -15.51 -8.67
CA ALA A 362 -45.46 -15.62 -8.92
C ALA A 362 -44.78 -16.58 -7.93
N ARG A 363 -45.15 -16.55 -6.64
CA ARG A 363 -44.65 -17.47 -5.61
C ARG A 363 -45.10 -18.92 -5.84
N GLU A 364 -46.36 -19.16 -6.22
CA GLU A 364 -46.83 -20.50 -6.61
C GLU A 364 -46.06 -21.08 -7.83
N ILE A 365 -45.60 -20.21 -8.74
CA ILE A 365 -44.72 -20.61 -9.85
C ILE A 365 -43.28 -20.85 -9.36
N GLY A 366 -42.74 -20.04 -8.46
CA GLY A 366 -41.43 -20.27 -7.83
C GLY A 366 -41.36 -21.59 -7.06
N ASP A 367 -42.34 -21.85 -6.20
CA ASP A 367 -42.53 -23.11 -5.46
C ASP A 367 -42.52 -24.34 -6.39
N ARG A 368 -43.12 -24.21 -7.58
CA ARG A 368 -43.19 -25.28 -8.60
C ARG A 368 -41.83 -25.60 -9.24
N PHE A 369 -40.86 -24.68 -9.19
CA PHE A 369 -39.54 -24.83 -9.79
C PHE A 369 -38.39 -24.86 -8.78
N ASP A 370 -38.68 -25.04 -7.48
CA ASP A 370 -37.69 -25.14 -6.39
C ASP A 370 -36.85 -23.85 -6.24
N VAL A 371 -37.47 -22.70 -6.49
CA VAL A 371 -36.87 -21.36 -6.38
C VAL A 371 -37.14 -20.79 -4.99
N ASP A 372 -36.10 -20.66 -4.16
CA ASP A 372 -36.14 -19.89 -2.92
C ASP A 372 -36.37 -18.39 -3.20
N TYR A 373 -37.18 -17.71 -2.39
CA TYR A 373 -37.44 -16.27 -2.51
C TYR A 373 -37.57 -15.55 -1.16
N GLY A 374 -37.14 -14.29 -1.12
CA GLY A 374 -37.27 -13.43 0.06
C GLY A 374 -38.72 -12.96 0.32
N GLU A 375 -39.05 -12.60 1.57
CA GLU A 375 -40.38 -12.06 1.89
C GLU A 375 -40.66 -10.73 1.18
N ASP A 376 -39.62 -9.90 0.98
CA ASP A 376 -39.68 -8.60 0.32
C ASP A 376 -39.59 -8.65 -1.22
N TRP A 377 -39.32 -9.82 -1.81
CA TRP A 377 -39.19 -9.96 -3.27
C TRP A 377 -40.55 -9.80 -3.98
N GLY A 378 -40.53 -9.03 -5.06
CA GLY A 378 -41.61 -8.87 -6.03
C GLY A 378 -41.61 -9.96 -7.11
N ALA A 379 -42.58 -9.85 -8.02
CA ALA A 379 -42.77 -10.83 -9.09
C ALA A 379 -41.70 -10.76 -10.18
N GLY A 380 -40.97 -9.65 -10.30
CA GLY A 380 -39.87 -9.48 -11.27
C GLY A 380 -38.62 -10.23 -10.84
N LYS A 381 -38.22 -10.15 -9.57
CA LYS A 381 -37.08 -10.92 -9.04
C LYS A 381 -37.34 -12.43 -9.13
N ILE A 382 -38.53 -12.89 -8.73
CA ILE A 382 -38.93 -14.31 -8.85
C ILE A 382 -38.95 -14.75 -10.32
N MET A 383 -39.41 -13.91 -11.25
CA MET A 383 -39.40 -14.22 -12.69
C MET A 383 -37.97 -14.40 -13.24
N SER A 384 -36.99 -13.63 -12.75
CA SER A 384 -35.58 -13.80 -13.11
C SER A 384 -35.05 -15.17 -12.66
N GLU A 385 -35.19 -15.49 -11.36
CA GLU A 385 -34.69 -16.76 -10.80
C GLU A 385 -35.38 -17.98 -11.44
N VAL A 386 -36.67 -17.88 -11.79
CA VAL A 386 -37.37 -18.92 -12.55
C VAL A 386 -36.81 -19.04 -13.98
N CYS A 387 -36.39 -17.95 -14.62
CA CYS A 387 -35.67 -18.03 -15.89
C CYS A 387 -34.32 -18.74 -15.72
N ASP A 388 -33.55 -18.39 -14.70
CA ASP A 388 -32.21 -18.96 -14.48
C ASP A 388 -32.28 -20.46 -14.17
N ALA A 389 -33.22 -20.86 -13.30
CA ALA A 389 -33.47 -22.26 -12.95
C ALA A 389 -34.04 -23.10 -14.10
N THR A 390 -34.81 -22.51 -15.03
CA THR A 390 -35.55 -23.27 -16.05
C THR A 390 -35.08 -23.07 -17.49
N CYS A 391 -34.33 -22.01 -17.80
CA CYS A 391 -34.03 -21.59 -19.17
C CYS A 391 -32.52 -21.57 -19.49
N GLU A 392 -31.67 -20.89 -18.70
CA GLU A 392 -30.26 -20.63 -19.06
C GLU A 392 -29.55 -21.89 -19.59
N ALA A 393 -29.56 -22.97 -18.78
CA ALA A 393 -28.89 -24.24 -19.08
C ALA A 393 -29.37 -24.97 -20.36
N LYS A 394 -30.48 -24.54 -20.98
CA LYS A 394 -31.01 -25.09 -22.25
C LYS A 394 -30.53 -24.30 -23.49
N LEU A 395 -30.00 -23.09 -23.31
CA LEU A 395 -29.59 -22.18 -24.38
C LEU A 395 -28.21 -22.54 -24.94
N VAL A 396 -28.16 -23.61 -25.76
CA VAL A 396 -26.91 -24.14 -26.32
C VAL A 396 -26.30 -23.22 -27.39
N GLN A 397 -27.09 -22.76 -28.36
CA GLN A 397 -26.64 -21.83 -29.40
C GLN A 397 -26.78 -20.37 -28.91
N PRO A 398 -25.98 -19.43 -29.44
CA PRO A 398 -25.98 -18.05 -28.98
C PRO A 398 -27.37 -17.41 -29.01
N THR A 399 -27.82 -16.97 -27.84
CA THR A 399 -29.15 -16.41 -27.61
C THR A 399 -29.06 -15.16 -26.75
N PHE A 400 -29.58 -14.05 -27.25
CA PHE A 400 -29.88 -12.87 -26.46
C PHE A 400 -31.20 -13.09 -25.71
N VAL A 401 -31.10 -13.28 -24.39
CA VAL A 401 -32.21 -13.25 -23.44
C VAL A 401 -32.56 -11.79 -23.22
N MET A 402 -33.76 -11.36 -23.56
CA MET A 402 -34.14 -9.94 -23.62
C MET A 402 -35.19 -9.55 -22.58
N ASP A 403 -35.34 -8.24 -22.40
CA ASP A 403 -36.44 -7.57 -21.73
C ASP A 403 -36.57 -7.96 -20.24
N HIS A 404 -35.46 -7.81 -19.52
CA HIS A 404 -35.35 -8.18 -18.11
C HIS A 404 -36.27 -7.34 -17.21
N PRO A 405 -36.79 -7.90 -16.10
CA PRO A 405 -37.59 -7.15 -15.13
C PRO A 405 -36.86 -5.93 -14.58
N ARG A 406 -37.60 -4.82 -14.40
CA ARG A 406 -37.06 -3.56 -13.83
C ARG A 406 -36.53 -3.73 -12.40
N GLU A 407 -37.11 -4.67 -11.66
CA GLU A 407 -36.75 -5.02 -10.27
C GLU A 407 -35.31 -5.52 -10.15
N VAL A 408 -34.77 -6.18 -11.18
CA VAL A 408 -33.40 -6.75 -11.17
C VAL A 408 -32.40 -5.93 -12.00
N SER A 409 -32.78 -4.71 -12.39
CA SER A 409 -32.09 -3.92 -13.43
C SER A 409 -32.03 -2.42 -13.04
N PRO A 410 -31.29 -2.04 -11.98
CA PRO A 410 -31.27 -0.68 -11.42
C PRO A 410 -30.60 0.38 -12.31
N LEU A 411 -29.73 -0.03 -13.24
CA LEU A 411 -28.98 0.87 -14.12
C LEU A 411 -29.53 0.89 -15.58
N ALA A 412 -30.49 0.01 -15.87
CA ALA A 412 -31.10 -0.12 -17.20
C ALA A 412 -32.39 0.72 -17.33
N ARG A 413 -32.59 1.28 -18.53
CA ARG A 413 -33.77 2.06 -18.90
C ARG A 413 -35.01 1.17 -18.99
N ALA A 414 -36.13 1.64 -18.44
CA ALA A 414 -37.42 0.96 -18.54
C ALA A 414 -37.85 0.76 -20.02
N HIS A 415 -38.47 -0.39 -20.32
CA HIS A 415 -38.80 -0.75 -21.70
C HIS A 415 -39.83 0.20 -22.32
N ARG A 416 -39.57 0.64 -23.55
CA ARG A 416 -40.37 1.65 -24.27
C ARG A 416 -41.87 1.38 -24.33
N ASP A 417 -42.28 0.11 -24.35
CA ASP A 417 -43.69 -0.32 -24.38
C ASP A 417 -44.23 -0.90 -23.05
N ASP A 418 -43.36 -1.23 -22.07
CA ASP A 418 -43.79 -1.72 -20.75
C ASP A 418 -42.82 -1.28 -19.64
N SER A 419 -43.29 -0.40 -18.75
CA SER A 419 -42.48 0.21 -17.69
C SER A 419 -42.11 -0.74 -16.53
N THR A 420 -42.55 -2.00 -16.55
CA THR A 420 -42.19 -3.05 -15.58
C THR A 420 -41.02 -3.92 -16.06
N LEU A 421 -40.67 -3.84 -17.35
CA LEU A 421 -39.49 -4.42 -17.97
C LEU A 421 -38.42 -3.34 -18.23
N THR A 422 -37.23 -3.74 -18.67
CA THR A 422 -36.12 -2.86 -19.06
C THR A 422 -35.55 -3.28 -20.41
N GLU A 423 -34.96 -2.33 -21.14
CA GLU A 423 -34.26 -2.59 -22.40
C GLU A 423 -32.87 -3.18 -22.13
N ARG A 424 -32.84 -4.36 -21.47
CA ARG A 424 -31.64 -5.11 -21.08
C ARG A 424 -31.65 -6.48 -21.72
N PHE A 425 -30.50 -6.92 -22.22
CA PHE A 425 -30.28 -8.30 -22.64
C PHE A 425 -29.06 -8.92 -21.97
N GLU A 426 -29.07 -10.25 -21.90
CA GLU A 426 -27.89 -11.07 -21.61
C GLU A 426 -27.62 -12.04 -22.77
N ALA A 427 -26.36 -12.15 -23.17
CA ALA A 427 -25.92 -13.05 -24.22
C ALA A 427 -25.54 -14.40 -23.60
N VAL A 428 -26.42 -15.40 -23.77
CA VAL A 428 -26.19 -16.76 -23.25
C VAL A 428 -25.68 -17.66 -24.38
N ILE A 429 -24.58 -18.37 -24.12
CA ILE A 429 -23.96 -19.31 -25.06
C ILE A 429 -23.58 -20.59 -24.31
N ALA A 430 -23.94 -21.76 -24.85
CA ALA A 430 -23.70 -23.07 -24.21
C ALA A 430 -24.21 -23.15 -22.75
N GLY A 431 -25.34 -22.51 -22.48
CA GLY A 431 -25.95 -22.39 -21.16
C GLY A 431 -25.12 -21.61 -20.14
N ARG A 432 -24.50 -20.50 -20.58
CA ARG A 432 -23.70 -19.59 -19.77
C ARG A 432 -23.85 -18.14 -20.24
N GLU A 433 -24.14 -17.21 -19.33
CA GLU A 433 -24.01 -15.77 -19.54
C GLU A 433 -22.56 -15.38 -19.94
N LEU A 434 -22.42 -14.63 -21.04
CA LEU A 434 -21.15 -14.14 -21.60
C LEU A 434 -21.03 -12.61 -21.51
N ALA A 435 -22.15 -11.92 -21.66
CA ALA A 435 -22.26 -10.47 -21.72
C ALA A 435 -23.62 -10.01 -21.22
N ASN A 436 -23.65 -8.83 -20.60
CA ASN A 436 -24.86 -8.13 -20.14
C ASN A 436 -24.81 -6.70 -20.70
N ALA A 437 -25.94 -6.18 -21.18
CA ALA A 437 -26.00 -4.94 -21.94
C ALA A 437 -27.40 -4.30 -21.91
N TYR A 438 -27.48 -2.99 -22.03
CA TYR A 438 -28.76 -2.27 -21.95
C TYR A 438 -28.77 -0.93 -22.70
N SER A 439 -29.98 -0.44 -22.96
CA SER A 439 -30.20 1.00 -23.16
C SER A 439 -30.09 1.68 -21.80
N GLU A 440 -29.23 2.69 -21.69
CA GLU A 440 -28.84 3.25 -20.41
C GLU A 440 -29.93 4.06 -19.72
N LEU A 441 -30.05 3.89 -18.40
CA LEU A 441 -30.88 4.78 -17.59
C LEU A 441 -30.25 6.17 -17.52
N ASN A 442 -30.75 7.07 -18.35
CA ASN A 442 -30.27 8.44 -18.47
C ASN A 442 -31.21 9.49 -17.84
N ASP A 443 -32.25 9.05 -17.13
CA ASP A 443 -33.11 9.91 -16.30
C ASP A 443 -32.57 9.94 -14.86
N PRO A 444 -32.00 11.07 -14.38
CA PRO A 444 -31.47 11.16 -13.03
C PRO A 444 -32.57 10.98 -11.95
N VAL A 445 -33.82 11.29 -12.25
CA VAL A 445 -34.93 11.23 -11.28
C VAL A 445 -35.40 9.79 -11.08
N ASP A 446 -35.39 8.93 -12.11
CA ASP A 446 -35.54 7.48 -11.93
C ASP A 446 -34.29 6.88 -11.28
N GLN A 447 -33.07 7.28 -11.70
CA GLN A 447 -31.83 6.73 -11.14
C GLN A 447 -31.72 6.92 -9.62
N VAL A 448 -32.11 8.09 -9.09
CA VAL A 448 -32.21 8.33 -7.64
C VAL A 448 -33.21 7.36 -6.98
N GLN A 449 -34.39 7.16 -7.56
CA GLN A 449 -35.38 6.20 -7.03
C GLN A 449 -34.87 4.75 -7.05
N ARG A 450 -34.04 4.38 -8.03
CA ARG A 450 -33.36 3.06 -8.03
C ARG A 450 -32.36 2.95 -6.89
N PHE A 451 -31.48 3.96 -6.71
CA PHE A 451 -30.51 3.97 -5.62
C PHE A 451 -31.16 4.05 -4.23
N GLU A 452 -32.31 4.72 -4.07
CA GLU A 452 -33.09 4.66 -2.82
C GLU A 452 -33.64 3.25 -2.55
N ALA A 453 -34.03 2.49 -3.59
CA ALA A 453 -34.48 1.11 -3.47
C ALA A 453 -33.31 0.13 -3.16
N GLU A 454 -32.17 0.27 -3.84
CA GLU A 454 -30.93 -0.47 -3.56
C GLU A 454 -30.46 -0.23 -2.12
N ALA A 455 -30.44 1.02 -1.66
CA ALA A 455 -30.10 1.36 -0.28
C ALA A 455 -31.08 0.77 0.75
N ALA A 456 -32.37 0.65 0.39
CA ALA A 456 -33.36 -0.01 1.23
C ALA A 456 -33.18 -1.54 1.29
N ALA A 457 -32.88 -2.19 0.15
CA ALA A 457 -32.54 -3.61 0.10
C ALA A 457 -31.26 -3.91 0.91
N LYS A 458 -30.24 -3.05 0.79
CA LYS A 458 -29.02 -3.11 1.58
C LYS A 458 -29.27 -2.97 3.09
N ALA A 459 -30.19 -2.09 3.48
CA ALA A 459 -30.63 -1.95 4.87
C ALA A 459 -31.48 -3.13 5.38
N ALA A 460 -32.16 -3.85 4.50
CA ALA A 460 -32.90 -5.08 4.81
C ALA A 460 -32.00 -6.32 4.97
N GLY A 461 -30.79 -6.30 4.41
CA GLY A 461 -29.77 -7.34 4.60
C GLY A 461 -28.99 -7.75 3.36
N ASP A 462 -29.23 -7.11 2.21
CA ASP A 462 -28.52 -7.40 0.96
C ASP A 462 -27.09 -6.82 0.98
N GLU A 463 -26.08 -7.66 1.19
CA GLU A 463 -24.68 -7.22 1.19
C GLU A 463 -24.18 -6.79 -0.20
N GLU A 464 -24.84 -7.19 -1.29
CA GLU A 464 -24.41 -6.98 -2.69
C GLU A 464 -25.12 -5.80 -3.37
N ALA A 465 -26.31 -5.40 -2.90
CA ALA A 465 -27.06 -4.23 -3.38
C ALA A 465 -26.24 -2.93 -3.45
N GLU A 466 -26.51 -2.09 -4.44
CA GLU A 466 -25.64 -0.96 -4.80
C GLU A 466 -25.67 0.20 -3.77
N GLN A 467 -24.58 0.96 -3.68
CA GLN A 467 -24.50 2.17 -2.86
C GLN A 467 -24.79 3.42 -3.71
N PRO A 468 -25.65 4.36 -3.25
CA PRO A 468 -25.92 5.59 -3.98
C PRO A 468 -24.66 6.41 -4.29
N ASP A 469 -24.42 6.73 -5.56
CA ASP A 469 -23.32 7.61 -6.01
C ASP A 469 -23.86 9.01 -6.36
N ASP A 470 -23.82 9.91 -5.37
CA ASP A 470 -24.20 11.33 -5.47
C ASP A 470 -23.43 12.13 -6.56
N ASP A 471 -22.30 11.62 -7.04
CA ASP A 471 -21.52 12.24 -8.11
C ASP A 471 -21.91 11.70 -9.49
N TYR A 472 -22.26 10.40 -9.59
CA TYR A 472 -22.84 9.83 -10.80
C TYR A 472 -24.23 10.41 -11.08
N VAL A 473 -25.10 10.52 -10.07
CA VAL A 473 -26.41 11.19 -10.20
C VAL A 473 -26.22 12.62 -10.73
N ARG A 474 -25.27 13.37 -10.16
CA ARG A 474 -24.94 14.74 -10.58
C ARG A 474 -24.39 14.79 -12.01
N ALA A 475 -23.68 13.77 -12.47
CA ALA A 475 -23.28 13.66 -13.87
C ALA A 475 -24.49 13.43 -14.79
N LEU A 476 -25.46 12.59 -14.40
CA LEU A 476 -26.72 12.43 -15.14
C LEU A 476 -27.54 13.73 -15.19
N GLU A 477 -27.50 14.55 -14.14
CA GLU A 477 -28.15 15.88 -14.12
C GLU A 477 -27.58 16.87 -15.16
N TYR A 478 -26.31 16.72 -15.57
CA TYR A 478 -25.74 17.47 -16.71
C TYR A 478 -26.17 16.92 -18.08
N GLY A 479 -26.79 15.73 -18.12
CA GLY A 479 -27.41 15.14 -19.30
C GLY A 479 -26.55 14.04 -19.95
N LEU A 480 -26.82 12.79 -19.59
CA LEU A 480 -26.37 11.63 -20.39
C LEU A 480 -27.28 11.52 -21.63
N PRO A 481 -26.76 11.56 -22.87
CA PRO A 481 -27.57 11.27 -24.07
C PRO A 481 -28.10 9.82 -24.03
N PRO A 482 -29.17 9.48 -24.78
CA PRO A 482 -29.56 8.09 -25.00
C PRO A 482 -28.33 7.29 -25.43
N THR A 483 -28.01 6.22 -24.72
CA THR A 483 -26.75 5.49 -24.82
C THR A 483 -27.05 4.00 -24.76
N GLY A 484 -26.32 3.18 -25.53
CA GLY A 484 -26.24 1.74 -25.35
C GLY A 484 -24.92 1.39 -24.68
N GLY A 485 -24.96 0.58 -23.62
CA GLY A 485 -23.79 0.05 -22.92
C GLY A 485 -23.74 -1.48 -22.94
N LEU A 486 -22.52 -2.01 -22.83
CA LEU A 486 -22.21 -3.42 -23.01
C LEU A 486 -21.02 -3.83 -22.14
N GLY A 487 -21.21 -4.81 -21.26
CA GLY A 487 -20.14 -5.54 -20.58
C GLY A 487 -19.94 -6.95 -21.15
N ILE A 488 -18.69 -7.35 -21.45
CA ILE A 488 -18.32 -8.72 -21.85
C ILE A 488 -17.23 -9.27 -20.93
N GLY A 489 -17.50 -10.41 -20.28
CA GLY A 489 -16.50 -11.14 -19.51
C GLY A 489 -15.45 -11.78 -20.41
N LEU A 490 -14.34 -11.10 -20.68
CA LEU A 490 -13.33 -11.58 -21.65
C LEU A 490 -12.68 -12.90 -21.23
N ASP A 491 -12.58 -13.16 -19.92
CA ASP A 491 -12.16 -14.47 -19.42
C ASP A 491 -13.15 -15.58 -19.79
N ARG A 492 -14.47 -15.34 -19.74
CA ARG A 492 -15.50 -16.29 -20.21
C ARG A 492 -15.48 -16.46 -21.74
N LEU A 493 -15.25 -15.38 -22.49
CA LEU A 493 -15.08 -15.44 -23.95
C LEU A 493 -13.87 -16.29 -24.34
N VAL A 494 -12.74 -16.13 -23.64
CA VAL A 494 -11.53 -16.92 -23.91
C VAL A 494 -11.71 -18.38 -23.47
N MET A 495 -12.53 -18.68 -22.45
CA MET A 495 -12.93 -20.07 -22.18
C MET A 495 -13.68 -20.69 -23.35
N LEU A 496 -14.66 -19.96 -23.91
CA LEU A 496 -15.46 -20.40 -25.06
C LEU A 496 -14.59 -20.65 -26.31
N LEU A 497 -13.73 -19.69 -26.67
CA LEU A 497 -12.88 -19.76 -27.87
C LEU A 497 -11.68 -20.72 -27.74
N ALA A 498 -11.28 -21.07 -26.50
CA ALA A 498 -10.20 -22.03 -26.24
C ALA A 498 -10.73 -23.41 -25.80
N GLU A 499 -12.04 -23.65 -25.89
CA GLU A 499 -12.73 -24.90 -25.49
C GLU A 499 -12.43 -25.32 -24.03
N ALA A 500 -12.14 -24.34 -23.16
CA ALA A 500 -11.58 -24.56 -21.82
C ALA A 500 -12.66 -24.80 -20.77
N SER A 501 -12.41 -25.75 -19.87
CA SER A 501 -13.41 -26.24 -18.91
C SER A 501 -13.67 -25.28 -17.76
N ALA A 502 -12.64 -24.53 -17.34
CA ALA A 502 -12.69 -23.62 -16.19
C ALA A 502 -11.84 -22.36 -16.41
N ILE A 503 -12.23 -21.24 -15.78
CA ILE A 503 -11.57 -19.93 -15.86
C ILE A 503 -10.08 -19.99 -15.45
N ARG A 504 -9.73 -20.89 -14.53
CA ARG A 504 -8.35 -21.14 -14.10
C ARG A 504 -7.46 -21.73 -15.19
N GLU A 505 -8.00 -22.25 -16.29
CA GLU A 505 -7.20 -22.67 -17.45
C GLU A 505 -6.79 -21.49 -18.33
N VAL A 506 -7.62 -20.44 -18.42
CA VAL A 506 -7.39 -19.27 -19.28
C VAL A 506 -6.71 -18.08 -18.61
N ILE A 507 -6.56 -18.10 -17.28
CA ILE A 507 -5.78 -17.13 -16.50
C ILE A 507 -4.38 -17.70 -16.25
N LEU A 508 -3.32 -16.91 -16.49
CA LEU A 508 -1.93 -17.36 -16.31
C LEU A 508 -1.65 -17.80 -14.86
N PHE A 509 -1.95 -16.92 -13.90
CA PHE A 509 -1.77 -17.14 -12.48
C PHE A 509 -3.13 -16.94 -11.77
N PRO A 510 -4.00 -17.95 -11.74
CA PRO A 510 -5.31 -17.84 -11.08
C PRO A 510 -5.15 -17.75 -9.55
N THR A 511 -6.18 -17.26 -8.86
CA THR A 511 -6.14 -17.14 -7.40
C THR A 511 -6.23 -18.52 -6.73
N MET A 512 -5.13 -18.97 -6.13
CA MET A 512 -5.01 -20.28 -5.48
C MET A 512 -4.97 -20.17 -3.95
N ARG A 513 -5.52 -21.16 -3.24
CA ARG A 513 -5.37 -21.25 -1.78
C ARG A 513 -3.90 -21.49 -1.41
N PRO A 514 -3.32 -20.75 -0.43
CA PRO A 514 -1.92 -20.94 -0.02
C PRO A 514 -1.58 -22.34 0.49
N GLU A 515 -0.38 -22.82 0.16
CA GLU A 515 0.14 -24.11 0.65
C GLU A 515 0.36 -24.06 2.16
N GLY A 516 -0.14 -25.07 2.88
CA GLY A 516 -0.09 -25.15 4.35
C GLY A 516 -1.26 -24.47 5.07
N GLY A 517 -2.09 -23.70 4.36
CA GLY A 517 -3.25 -22.99 4.92
C GLY A 517 -2.88 -21.67 5.60
N MET A 518 -3.80 -20.70 5.56
CA MET A 518 -3.56 -19.38 6.15
C MET A 518 -3.58 -19.42 7.68
N VAL A 519 -2.46 -19.07 8.31
CA VAL A 519 -2.49 -18.51 9.66
C VAL A 519 -3.15 -17.14 9.54
N LYS A 520 -4.36 -16.96 10.09
CA LYS A 520 -5.04 -15.66 10.06
C LYS A 520 -4.13 -14.59 10.69
N PRO A 521 -3.92 -13.42 10.04
CA PRO A 521 -3.23 -12.31 10.68
C PRO A 521 -4.02 -11.87 11.91
N ARG A 522 -3.34 -11.75 13.06
CA ARG A 522 -3.91 -11.16 14.29
C ARG A 522 -3.68 -9.65 14.27
N GLY A 523 -4.48 -8.95 13.48
CA GLY A 523 -4.40 -7.49 13.32
C GLY A 523 -5.19 -7.00 12.12
N GLY A 524 -6.50 -6.82 12.30
CA GLY A 524 -7.41 -6.28 11.28
C GLY A 524 -8.81 -6.16 11.88
N PRO A 525 -9.59 -5.11 11.56
CA PRO A 525 -10.83 -4.80 12.27
C PRO A 525 -11.90 -5.87 12.01
N SER A 526 -12.25 -6.62 13.05
CA SER A 526 -13.37 -7.55 13.01
C SER A 526 -14.69 -6.79 13.16
N SER A 527 -15.50 -6.80 12.11
CA SER A 527 -16.96 -6.58 12.12
C SER A 527 -17.47 -5.36 12.89
N VAL A 528 -17.69 -4.24 12.19
CA VAL A 528 -18.57 -3.16 12.68
C VAL A 528 -20.01 -3.61 12.52
N GLY A 529 -20.48 -4.41 13.47
CA GLY A 529 -21.82 -5.03 13.47
C GLY A 529 -22.37 -5.17 14.88
N GLY A 530 -22.80 -4.05 15.47
CA GLY A 530 -23.35 -4.01 16.82
C GLY A 530 -23.92 -2.63 17.18
N ALA A 531 -25.22 -2.58 17.48
CA ALA A 531 -25.91 -1.36 17.88
C ALA A 531 -25.46 -0.88 19.28
N ILE A 532 -25.56 0.43 19.53
CA ILE A 532 -25.11 1.09 20.77
C ILE A 532 -26.26 1.23 21.78
N PRO A 533 -26.20 0.63 22.98
CA PRO A 533 -27.01 1.03 24.13
C PRO A 533 -26.35 2.18 24.90
N SER A 534 -27.15 3.12 25.42
CA SER A 534 -26.69 4.33 26.11
C SER A 534 -26.17 4.09 27.54
N PRO A 535 -25.22 4.90 28.05
CA PRO A 535 -24.60 4.69 29.36
C PRO A 535 -25.44 5.23 30.54
N GLN A 536 -25.67 4.39 31.54
CA GLN A 536 -26.07 4.78 32.90
C GLN A 536 -25.35 3.91 33.95
N GLU A 537 -25.49 4.29 35.23
CA GLU A 537 -25.05 3.54 36.43
C GLU A 537 -23.54 3.44 36.70
N LEU A 538 -22.92 4.61 36.93
CA LEU A 538 -21.74 4.73 37.80
C LEU A 538 -22.16 4.65 39.27
N ALA A 539 -21.72 3.62 40.01
CA ALA A 539 -21.74 3.59 41.47
C ALA A 539 -20.54 2.81 42.04
N SER A 540 -19.81 3.43 42.97
CA SER A 540 -18.67 2.88 43.73
C SER A 540 -19.04 2.95 45.25
N PRO A 541 -18.16 2.87 46.28
CA PRO A 541 -16.70 2.61 46.35
C PRO A 541 -16.25 1.73 47.57
N GLN A 542 -14.95 1.85 47.95
CA GLN A 542 -14.36 1.69 49.31
C GLN A 542 -14.13 0.25 49.87
N ALA A 543 -13.04 -0.07 50.59
CA ALA A 543 -11.86 0.70 51.08
C ALA A 543 -10.58 -0.22 51.14
N GLU A 544 -9.43 -0.02 51.83
CA GLU A 544 -8.94 0.95 52.86
C GLU A 544 -7.37 1.08 52.86
N ASP A 545 -6.71 1.20 54.03
CA ASP A 545 -5.27 1.43 54.35
C ASP A 545 -4.30 0.22 54.14
N ALA A 546 -2.97 0.32 53.84
CA ALA A 546 -1.78 1.09 54.34
C ALA A 546 -0.93 0.31 55.41
N ALA A 547 0.40 0.49 55.65
CA ALA A 547 1.44 1.45 55.22
C ALA A 547 2.93 0.98 55.48
N ALA A 548 3.94 1.69 54.91
CA ALA A 548 5.33 1.93 55.44
C ALA A 548 6.39 0.76 55.49
N ARG A 549 7.74 0.94 55.43
CA ARG A 549 8.70 2.09 55.20
C ARG A 549 10.19 1.63 54.99
N ASP A 550 11.04 2.56 54.48
CA ASP A 550 12.54 2.73 54.59
C ASP A 550 13.52 1.60 54.10
N GLY A 551 14.77 1.82 53.62
CA GLY A 551 15.55 3.02 53.22
C GLY A 551 17.10 2.80 53.01
N ALA A 552 17.79 3.63 52.19
CA ALA A 552 19.28 3.83 51.98
C ALA A 552 20.16 2.64 51.41
N ALA A 553 21.03 2.74 50.37
CA ALA A 553 22.24 3.56 49.98
C ALA A 553 23.60 2.82 50.26
N ALA A 554 24.79 2.99 49.59
CA ALA A 554 25.35 3.97 48.62
C ALA A 554 26.57 3.40 47.75
N HIS A 555 27.46 4.28 47.23
CA HIS A 555 28.67 4.12 46.35
C HIS A 555 29.92 3.38 46.95
N PRO A 556 31.13 3.22 46.28
CA PRO A 556 31.68 3.66 44.95
C PRO A 556 32.29 2.50 44.08
N GLY A 557 33.19 2.60 43.06
CA GLY A 557 34.00 3.67 42.40
C GLY A 557 34.91 3.16 41.23
N SER A 558 35.69 4.03 40.54
CA SER A 558 36.46 3.76 39.27
C SER A 558 37.99 3.51 39.44
N PRO A 559 38.74 3.03 38.40
CA PRO A 559 39.69 3.92 37.67
C PRO A 559 40.10 3.58 36.19
N GLU A 560 40.48 4.64 35.44
CA GLU A 560 41.64 4.87 34.49
C GLU A 560 42.56 3.74 33.94
N THR A 561 43.32 3.83 32.81
CA THR A 561 43.65 4.89 31.80
C THR A 561 44.28 4.35 30.47
N GLY A 562 44.31 5.17 29.40
CA GLY A 562 45.33 5.16 28.32
C GLY A 562 44.94 4.48 26.97
N GLY A 563 45.47 4.85 25.79
CA GLY A 563 46.41 5.93 25.41
C GLY A 563 46.50 6.08 23.86
N ALA A 564 46.83 7.27 23.34
CA ALA A 564 46.49 7.67 21.96
C ALA A 564 47.55 7.42 20.85
N GLN A 565 47.10 7.45 19.59
CA GLN A 565 47.91 7.87 18.43
C GLN A 565 47.03 8.53 17.33
N THR A 566 47.65 9.36 16.47
CA THR A 566 46.95 10.46 15.76
C THR A 566 46.94 10.37 14.24
N ALA A 567 45.78 10.66 13.61
CA ALA A 567 45.65 10.95 12.18
C ALA A 567 45.42 12.47 11.93
N LYS A 568 45.68 12.95 10.71
CA LYS A 568 45.75 14.40 10.42
C LYS A 568 44.39 15.05 10.11
N THR A 569 44.20 16.18 10.78
CA THR A 569 43.20 17.24 10.60
C THR A 569 42.72 17.48 9.17
N ALA A 570 41.41 17.36 8.94
CA ALA A 570 40.68 18.15 7.95
C ALA A 570 40.24 19.50 8.57
N GLU A 571 40.02 20.53 7.76
CA GLU A 571 39.78 21.89 8.28
C GLU A 571 38.47 22.04 9.07
N ARG A 572 38.55 22.84 10.14
CA ARG A 572 37.54 22.98 11.18
C ARG A 572 36.70 24.24 10.94
N PRO A 573 35.37 24.15 10.74
CA PRO A 573 34.50 25.32 10.77
C PRO A 573 34.66 26.07 12.10
N ALA A 574 34.84 27.39 12.04
CA ALA A 574 35.08 28.18 13.25
C ALA A 574 33.84 28.13 14.19
N PRO A 575 34.03 27.93 15.51
CA PRO A 575 32.92 27.92 16.45
C PRO A 575 32.23 29.29 16.48
N ALA A 576 30.89 29.28 16.45
CA ALA A 576 30.10 30.49 16.60
C ALA A 576 30.36 31.11 17.99
N LYS A 577 30.84 32.36 18.02
CA LYS A 577 31.14 33.06 19.28
C LYS A 577 29.86 33.30 20.08
N GLY A 578 29.91 32.98 21.38
CA GLY A 578 29.05 33.56 22.42
C GLY A 578 27.55 33.40 22.18
N VAL A 579 27.00 32.25 22.60
CA VAL A 579 25.57 32.16 22.90
C VAL A 579 25.43 32.43 24.38
N ASP A 580 25.00 33.64 24.75
CA ASP A 580 24.58 33.92 26.12
C ASP A 580 23.40 32.98 26.47
N PRO A 581 23.38 32.37 27.66
CA PRO A 581 22.28 31.49 28.05
C PRO A 581 20.98 32.31 28.16
N ILE A 582 20.00 31.97 27.33
CA ILE A 582 18.69 32.62 27.33
C ILE A 582 17.90 32.11 28.53
N THR A 583 18.16 32.72 29.69
CA THR A 583 17.33 32.56 30.89
C THR A 583 15.88 32.94 30.59
N GLU A 584 14.94 32.27 31.26
CA GLU A 584 13.53 32.15 30.86
C GLU A 584 12.72 33.47 30.84
N ALA A 585 13.31 34.55 31.35
CA ALA A 585 12.64 35.81 31.71
C ALA A 585 12.02 36.64 30.57
N SER A 586 12.17 36.25 29.29
CA SER A 586 11.68 37.03 28.13
C SER A 586 10.41 36.52 27.45
N SER A 587 9.84 35.38 27.86
CA SER A 587 8.70 34.76 27.15
C SER A 587 7.37 35.50 27.36
N ALA A 588 7.11 36.01 28.57
CA ALA A 588 5.86 36.65 28.96
C ALA A 588 5.35 37.77 28.02
N PRO A 589 6.15 38.79 27.61
CA PRO A 589 5.67 39.83 26.71
C PRO A 589 5.30 39.29 25.31
N VAL A 590 5.97 38.25 24.81
CA VAL A 590 5.65 37.65 23.50
C VAL A 590 4.29 36.94 23.56
N HIS A 591 4.03 36.17 24.62
CA HIS A 591 2.74 35.53 24.84
C HIS A 591 1.61 36.55 25.04
N ALA A 592 1.86 37.64 25.77
CA ALA A 592 0.89 38.73 25.91
C ALA A 592 0.55 39.40 24.57
N LEU A 593 1.55 39.67 23.72
CA LEU A 593 1.34 40.21 22.37
C LEU A 593 0.56 39.25 21.47
N ALA A 594 0.82 37.95 21.56
CA ALA A 594 0.07 36.93 20.84
C ALA A 594 -1.41 36.92 21.25
N TRP A 595 -1.71 36.89 22.55
CA TRP A 595 -3.07 36.94 23.07
C TRP A 595 -3.81 38.22 22.69
N LEU A 596 -3.16 39.39 22.81
CA LEU A 596 -3.74 40.66 22.36
C LEU A 596 -3.99 40.69 20.84
N THR A 597 -3.13 40.04 20.05
CA THR A 597 -3.33 39.90 18.60
C THR A 597 -4.55 39.04 18.28
N ALA A 598 -4.75 37.92 18.97
CA ALA A 598 -5.93 37.08 18.81
C ALA A 598 -7.22 37.84 19.19
N ILE A 599 -7.24 38.49 20.36
CA ILE A 599 -8.38 39.27 20.86
C ILE A 599 -8.76 40.38 19.86
N LEU A 600 -7.79 41.12 19.32
CA LEU A 600 -8.04 42.17 18.35
C LEU A 600 -8.47 41.62 16.98
N GLY A 601 -8.01 40.43 16.59
CA GLY A 601 -8.54 39.70 15.45
C GLY A 601 -10.04 39.40 15.57
N VAL A 602 -10.51 38.95 16.74
CA VAL A 602 -11.95 38.78 17.04
C VAL A 602 -12.70 40.12 16.98
N ILE A 603 -12.11 41.20 17.53
CA ILE A 603 -12.73 42.54 17.51
C ILE A 603 -12.88 43.08 16.09
N CYS A 604 -11.95 42.78 15.17
CA CYS A 604 -12.07 43.15 13.75
C CYS A 604 -13.12 42.32 12.98
N PHE A 605 -13.53 41.17 13.52
CA PHE A 605 -14.48 40.21 12.94
C PHE A 605 -15.92 40.36 13.49
N LEU A 606 -16.08 40.77 14.75
CA LEU A 606 -17.37 41.04 15.39
C LEU A 606 -18.33 41.94 14.57
N PRO A 607 -17.87 43.02 13.89
CA PRO A 607 -18.72 43.92 13.09
C PRO A 607 -19.28 43.35 11.78
N THR A 608 -19.24 42.03 11.56
CA THR A 608 -19.90 41.34 10.43
C THR A 608 -20.81 40.18 10.85
N LEU A 609 -21.06 39.98 12.15
CA LEU A 609 -22.05 39.01 12.62
C LEU A 609 -23.46 39.61 12.56
N PRO A 610 -24.44 39.00 11.86
CA PRO A 610 -25.73 39.65 11.53
C PRO A 610 -26.56 40.03 12.76
N PHE A 611 -26.43 39.31 13.88
CA PHE A 611 -27.06 39.67 15.16
C PHE A 611 -26.63 41.07 15.67
N PHE A 612 -25.35 41.44 15.47
CA PHE A 612 -24.86 42.77 15.82
C PHE A 612 -25.34 43.86 14.84
N HIS A 613 -25.61 43.53 13.58
CA HIS A 613 -26.18 44.49 12.62
C HIS A 613 -27.60 44.92 13.04
N GLN A 614 -28.44 43.97 13.47
CA GLN A 614 -29.76 44.27 14.02
C GLN A 614 -29.68 45.02 15.35
N ALA A 615 -28.79 44.62 16.27
CA ALA A 615 -28.62 45.29 17.56
C ALA A 615 -28.11 46.74 17.48
N LEU A 616 -27.46 47.11 16.36
CA LEU A 616 -26.87 48.45 16.14
C LEU A 616 -27.58 49.28 15.05
N GLY A 617 -28.58 48.74 14.35
CA GLY A 617 -29.44 49.48 13.41
C GLY A 617 -28.75 50.01 12.14
N ILE A 618 -27.74 49.28 11.62
CA ILE A 618 -26.81 49.82 10.60
C ILE A 618 -27.30 49.60 9.14
N GLU A 619 -28.44 48.94 8.92
CA GLU A 619 -28.95 48.57 7.59
C GLU A 619 -28.97 49.73 6.55
N PRO A 620 -29.33 50.99 6.88
CA PRO A 620 -29.36 52.08 5.89
C PRO A 620 -27.98 52.52 5.36
N LEU A 621 -26.86 52.14 5.99
CA LEU A 621 -25.52 52.66 5.64
C LEU A 621 -24.77 51.84 4.58
N LEU A 622 -25.25 50.65 4.22
CA LEU A 622 -24.58 49.74 3.28
C LEU A 622 -24.78 50.13 1.80
N GLY A 623 -25.78 50.97 1.50
CA GLY A 623 -26.17 51.37 0.13
C GLY A 623 -25.22 52.34 -0.60
N GLN A 624 -23.92 52.38 -0.31
CA GLN A 624 -22.94 53.14 -1.10
C GLN A 624 -21.67 52.32 -1.38
N PRO A 625 -21.27 52.15 -2.67
CA PRO A 625 -20.26 51.17 -3.07
C PRO A 625 -18.85 51.43 -2.50
N GLY A 626 -18.55 52.66 -2.09
CA GLY A 626 -17.26 53.01 -1.47
C GLY A 626 -17.04 52.42 -0.06
N ARG A 627 -18.07 51.90 0.62
CA ARG A 627 -17.93 51.37 2.00
C ARG A 627 -17.74 49.85 2.09
N SER A 628 -18.27 49.07 1.14
CA SER A 628 -18.25 47.59 1.20
C SER A 628 -16.83 47.03 1.29
N ALA A 629 -15.90 47.53 0.48
CA ALA A 629 -14.50 47.14 0.50
C ALA A 629 -13.79 47.37 1.85
N SER A 630 -14.25 48.35 2.64
CA SER A 630 -13.69 48.61 3.98
C SER A 630 -14.21 47.63 5.04
N HIS A 631 -15.36 46.99 4.83
CA HIS A 631 -15.81 45.87 5.68
C HIS A 631 -15.06 44.58 5.32
N VAL A 632 -14.95 44.27 4.02
CA VAL A 632 -14.16 43.16 3.49
C VAL A 632 -12.73 43.15 4.04
N ALA A 633 -12.02 44.29 3.93
CA ALA A 633 -10.65 44.42 4.43
C ALA A 633 -10.54 44.20 5.96
N SER A 634 -11.56 44.61 6.73
CA SER A 634 -11.63 44.39 8.19
C SER A 634 -11.74 42.90 8.54
N VAL A 635 -12.56 42.13 7.82
CA VAL A 635 -12.74 40.69 8.05
C VAL A 635 -11.47 39.91 7.69
N LEU A 636 -10.90 40.18 6.51
CA LEU A 636 -9.67 39.53 6.06
C LEU A 636 -8.49 39.85 6.99
N ALA A 637 -8.42 41.09 7.50
CA ALA A 637 -7.45 41.46 8.53
C ALA A 637 -7.70 40.71 9.86
N GLY A 638 -8.95 40.62 10.33
CA GLY A 638 -9.30 39.91 11.57
C GLY A 638 -8.93 38.42 11.54
N VAL A 639 -9.30 37.72 10.46
CA VAL A 639 -8.93 36.31 10.24
C VAL A 639 -7.42 36.14 10.11
N GLY A 640 -6.74 37.02 9.36
CA GLY A 640 -5.28 37.00 9.26
C GLY A 640 -4.58 37.20 10.60
N LEU A 641 -5.07 38.10 11.46
CA LEU A 641 -4.52 38.36 12.79
C LEU A 641 -4.70 37.16 13.72
N LEU A 642 -5.88 36.51 13.70
CA LEU A 642 -6.14 35.27 14.44
C LEU A 642 -5.14 34.16 14.08
N LEU A 643 -4.96 33.89 12.79
CA LEU A 643 -4.02 32.87 12.31
C LEU A 643 -2.55 33.24 12.60
N THR A 644 -2.24 34.54 12.62
CA THR A 644 -0.89 35.05 12.92
C THR A 644 -0.54 34.99 14.42
N ALA A 645 -1.53 35.09 15.31
CA ALA A 645 -1.34 35.15 16.76
C ALA A 645 -0.53 33.97 17.33
N HIS A 646 -0.88 32.73 16.97
CA HIS A 646 -0.14 31.53 17.40
C HIS A 646 1.32 31.53 16.93
N GLN A 647 1.57 32.08 15.75
CA GLN A 647 2.91 32.15 15.16
C GLN A 647 3.75 33.30 15.73
N LEU A 648 3.12 34.34 16.28
CA LEU A 648 3.78 35.35 17.12
C LEU A 648 4.25 34.74 18.45
N ALA A 649 3.42 33.91 19.11
CA ALA A 649 3.83 33.19 20.33
C ALA A 649 5.10 32.36 20.07
N ARG A 650 5.15 31.67 18.92
CA ARG A 650 6.32 30.94 18.40
C ARG A 650 7.48 31.83 17.92
N ARG A 651 7.51 33.13 18.26
CA ARG A 651 8.59 34.09 17.93
C ARG A 651 8.96 34.17 16.43
N LYS A 652 8.04 33.83 15.52
CA LYS A 652 8.33 33.81 14.07
C LYS A 652 8.42 35.22 13.48
N ARG A 653 9.52 35.51 12.80
CA ARG A 653 9.78 36.82 12.20
C ARG A 653 8.84 37.13 11.03
N ALA A 654 8.37 36.12 10.29
CA ALA A 654 7.34 36.28 9.27
C ALA A 654 5.97 36.64 9.87
N ALA A 655 5.60 36.05 11.02
CA ALA A 655 4.38 36.40 11.74
C ALA A 655 4.44 37.84 12.27
N TRP A 656 5.60 38.27 12.77
CA TRP A 656 5.85 39.67 13.16
C TRP A 656 5.66 40.66 12.00
N TRP A 657 6.26 40.38 10.83
CA TRP A 657 6.07 41.20 9.63
C TRP A 657 4.60 41.24 9.18
N LEU A 658 3.92 40.09 9.15
CA LEU A 658 2.52 40.04 8.72
C LEU A 658 1.60 40.76 9.71
N ALA A 659 1.78 40.58 11.03
CA ALA A 659 1.01 41.29 12.05
C ALA A 659 1.15 42.82 11.91
N LEU A 660 2.36 43.32 11.65
CA LEU A 660 2.57 44.74 11.36
C LEU A 660 1.82 45.20 10.10
N GLY A 661 1.82 44.40 9.03
CA GLY A 661 1.05 44.69 7.82
C GLY A 661 -0.46 44.73 8.10
N LEU A 662 -0.99 43.69 8.74
CA LEU A 662 -2.42 43.54 9.03
C LEU A 662 -2.95 44.62 9.99
N PHE A 663 -2.22 44.96 11.06
CA PHE A 663 -2.64 46.06 11.95
C PHE A 663 -2.56 47.44 11.27
N ALA A 664 -1.63 47.65 10.33
CA ALA A 664 -1.59 48.88 9.54
C ALA A 664 -2.76 48.97 8.56
N VAL A 665 -3.09 47.88 7.86
CA VAL A 665 -4.26 47.78 6.98
C VAL A 665 -5.56 47.97 7.77
N ALA A 666 -5.69 47.33 8.94
CA ALA A 666 -6.85 47.49 9.82
C ALA A 666 -6.99 48.96 10.28
N ALA A 667 -5.93 49.59 10.78
CA ALA A 667 -5.97 50.99 11.21
C ALA A 667 -6.41 51.94 10.08
N VAL A 668 -5.97 51.71 8.84
CA VAL A 668 -6.41 52.49 7.66
C VAL A 668 -7.85 52.18 7.27
N ALA A 669 -8.26 50.90 7.23
CA ALA A 669 -9.62 50.50 6.88
C ALA A 669 -10.66 51.06 7.88
N HIS A 670 -10.40 50.98 9.18
CA HIS A 670 -11.25 51.57 10.22
C HIS A 670 -11.25 53.11 10.17
N LEU A 671 -10.17 53.77 9.71
CA LEU A 671 -10.17 55.22 9.50
C LEU A 671 -11.03 55.66 8.30
N LEU A 672 -11.03 54.88 7.22
CA LEU A 672 -11.77 55.18 5.98
C LEU A 672 -13.27 54.83 6.07
N LYS A 673 -13.62 53.75 6.76
CA LYS A 673 -15.00 53.26 6.96
C LYS A 673 -15.91 54.31 7.65
N GLY A 674 -15.35 55.00 8.64
CA GLY A 674 -15.99 55.94 9.55
C GLY A 674 -15.38 55.81 10.95
N PRO A 675 -15.32 56.89 11.76
CA PRO A 675 -14.44 56.93 12.92
C PRO A 675 -14.86 55.96 14.04
N ASP A 676 -14.21 54.80 14.09
CA ASP A 676 -14.06 53.99 15.30
C ASP A 676 -12.69 54.33 15.92
N PRO A 677 -12.64 55.33 16.83
CA PRO A 677 -11.37 55.73 17.43
C PRO A 677 -10.79 54.67 18.36
N ILE A 678 -11.58 53.70 18.84
CA ILE A 678 -11.13 52.66 19.77
C ILE A 678 -10.34 51.60 19.00
N THR A 679 -10.90 51.05 17.91
CA THR A 679 -10.20 50.03 17.12
C THR A 679 -8.97 50.59 16.38
N VAL A 680 -9.02 51.85 15.94
CA VAL A 680 -7.83 52.54 15.40
C VAL A 680 -6.75 52.72 16.48
N PHE A 681 -7.11 53.19 17.69
CA PHE A 681 -6.16 53.37 18.78
C PHE A 681 -5.52 52.05 19.23
N LEU A 682 -6.31 50.97 19.35
CA LEU A 682 -5.82 49.64 19.70
C LEU A 682 -4.89 49.06 18.63
N SER A 683 -5.23 49.23 17.34
CA SER A 683 -4.39 48.79 16.21
C SER A 683 -3.06 49.54 16.18
N VAL A 684 -3.07 50.87 16.37
CA VAL A 684 -1.83 51.68 16.45
C VAL A 684 -1.02 51.32 17.71
N GLY A 685 -1.67 51.04 18.83
CA GLY A 685 -1.03 50.53 20.04
C GLY A 685 -0.28 49.21 19.79
N MET A 686 -0.90 48.27 19.09
CA MET A 686 -0.25 47.01 18.69
C MET A 686 0.90 47.20 17.71
N LEU A 687 0.81 48.13 16.75
CA LEU A 687 1.94 48.46 15.87
C LEU A 687 3.14 48.96 16.67
N LEU A 688 2.93 49.90 17.60
CA LEU A 688 3.99 50.43 18.45
C LEU A 688 4.59 49.34 19.36
N ALA A 689 3.75 48.48 19.92
CA ALA A 689 4.17 47.35 20.75
C ALA A 689 5.01 46.33 19.95
N LEU A 690 4.53 45.87 18.79
CA LEU A 690 5.26 44.94 17.92
C LEU A 690 6.59 45.55 17.44
N VAL A 691 6.65 46.85 17.14
CA VAL A 691 7.91 47.55 16.81
C VAL A 691 8.84 47.65 18.03
N TRP A 692 8.32 47.86 19.24
CA TRP A 692 9.12 47.88 20.48
C TRP A 692 9.78 46.53 20.74
N TRP A 693 8.99 45.45 20.80
CA TRP A 693 9.45 44.07 21.08
C TRP A 693 10.03 43.31 19.86
N ARG A 694 10.31 44.00 18.75
CA ARG A 694 10.84 43.44 17.49
C ARG A 694 12.09 42.55 17.60
N ARG A 695 12.83 42.62 18.73
CA ARG A 695 14.04 41.80 18.97
C ARG A 695 13.72 40.38 19.45
N GLU A 696 12.53 40.13 19.99
CA GLU A 696 12.13 38.78 20.46
C GLU A 696 11.76 37.83 19.31
N PHE A 697 11.34 38.38 18.16
CA PHE A 697 10.87 37.64 16.99
C PHE A 697 12.03 37.16 16.10
N VAL A 698 12.86 36.29 16.67
CA VAL A 698 14.13 35.84 16.07
C VAL A 698 14.00 34.73 15.02
N ALA A 699 12.96 33.90 15.07
CA ALA A 699 12.91 32.67 14.27
C ALA A 699 12.68 32.97 12.78
N PRO A 700 13.56 32.52 11.86
CA PRO A 700 13.45 32.84 10.44
C PRO A 700 12.33 32.03 9.75
N PRO A 701 11.76 32.56 8.64
CA PRO A 701 10.96 31.76 7.72
C PRO A 701 11.82 30.71 7.01
N ASP A 702 11.18 29.63 6.55
CA ASP A 702 11.81 28.64 5.67
C ASP A 702 11.94 29.20 4.23
N PRO A 703 13.16 29.30 3.65
CA PRO A 703 13.34 29.91 2.34
C PRO A 703 12.70 29.11 1.20
N ASN A 704 12.65 27.78 1.33
CA ASN A 704 12.01 26.91 0.35
C ASN A 704 10.49 27.11 0.33
N SER A 705 9.88 27.32 1.49
CA SER A 705 8.45 27.64 1.60
C SER A 705 8.12 29.06 1.15
N LEU A 706 9.05 30.01 1.25
CA LEU A 706 8.90 31.33 0.60
C LEU A 706 8.99 31.24 -0.93
N LEU A 707 9.89 30.41 -1.49
CA LEU A 707 9.94 30.12 -2.92
C LEU A 707 8.65 29.41 -3.39
N ALA A 708 8.17 28.43 -2.63
CA ALA A 708 6.90 27.76 -2.90
C ALA A 708 5.72 28.74 -2.88
N LEU A 709 5.69 29.69 -1.94
CA LEU A 709 4.67 30.75 -1.89
C LEU A 709 4.71 31.68 -3.12
N LEU A 710 5.92 32.07 -3.56
CA LEU A 710 6.11 32.90 -4.76
C LEU A 710 5.67 32.21 -6.06
N VAL A 711 5.72 30.88 -6.12
CA VAL A 711 5.20 30.08 -7.25
C VAL A 711 3.71 29.79 -7.09
N PHE A 712 3.23 29.51 -5.87
CA PHE A 712 1.85 29.20 -5.56
C PHE A 712 0.90 30.36 -5.89
N VAL A 713 1.18 31.58 -5.41
CA VAL A 713 0.26 32.73 -5.56
C VAL A 713 -0.10 33.03 -7.03
N PRO A 714 0.84 33.18 -7.99
CA PRO A 714 0.48 33.45 -9.38
C PRO A 714 -0.23 32.27 -10.07
N LEU A 715 0.12 31.02 -9.74
CA LEU A 715 -0.59 29.85 -10.28
C LEU A 715 -2.03 29.77 -9.74
N TYR A 716 -2.22 30.03 -8.44
CA TYR A 716 -3.54 30.03 -7.81
C TYR A 716 -4.45 31.12 -8.38
N LEU A 717 -3.95 32.36 -8.47
CA LEU A 717 -4.70 33.47 -9.06
C LEU A 717 -4.96 33.25 -10.56
N GLY A 718 -4.05 32.59 -11.28
CA GLY A 718 -4.26 32.17 -12.67
C GLY A 718 -5.39 31.14 -12.80
N GLY A 719 -5.41 30.11 -11.95
CA GLY A 719 -6.47 29.11 -11.90
C GLY A 719 -7.85 29.70 -11.57
N VAL A 720 -7.90 30.60 -10.58
CA VAL A 720 -9.13 31.36 -10.25
C VAL A 720 -9.58 32.23 -11.43
N LEU A 721 -8.65 32.89 -12.14
CA LEU A 721 -9.01 33.70 -13.31
C LEU A 721 -9.58 32.85 -14.45
N VAL A 722 -9.05 31.65 -14.66
CA VAL A 722 -9.60 30.68 -15.64
C VAL A 722 -11.01 30.24 -15.22
N PHE A 723 -11.23 29.90 -13.94
CA PHE A 723 -12.54 29.56 -13.40
C PHE A 723 -13.55 30.71 -13.60
N GLY A 724 -13.24 31.91 -13.11
CA GLY A 724 -14.15 33.07 -13.21
C GLY A 724 -14.41 33.49 -14.66
N ALA A 725 -13.41 33.44 -15.54
CA ALA A 725 -13.60 33.69 -16.97
C ALA A 725 -14.48 32.62 -17.63
N ALA A 726 -14.29 31.33 -17.33
CA ALA A 726 -15.09 30.25 -17.88
C ALA A 726 -16.56 30.35 -17.45
N SER A 727 -16.83 30.51 -16.14
CA SER A 727 -18.19 30.66 -15.61
C SER A 727 -18.92 31.86 -16.21
N LEU A 728 -18.25 33.01 -16.35
CA LEU A 728 -18.83 34.20 -16.98
C LEU A 728 -19.05 34.04 -18.49
N LEU A 729 -18.15 33.34 -19.21
CA LEU A 729 -18.31 33.06 -20.65
C LEU A 729 -19.47 32.09 -20.93
N ILE A 730 -19.67 31.08 -20.08
CA ILE A 730 -20.79 30.12 -20.18
C ILE A 730 -22.14 30.82 -20.02
N GLU A 731 -22.23 31.81 -19.12
CA GLU A 731 -23.44 32.61 -18.88
C GLU A 731 -23.50 33.91 -19.72
N SER A 732 -22.65 34.07 -20.75
CA SER A 732 -22.47 35.34 -21.48
C SER A 732 -23.75 35.97 -22.06
N ASP A 733 -24.73 35.15 -22.46
CA ASP A 733 -26.02 35.60 -22.99
C ASP A 733 -27.04 36.00 -21.90
N LYS A 734 -26.79 35.68 -20.62
CA LYS A 734 -27.65 35.99 -19.44
C LYS A 734 -27.01 37.02 -18.49
N LEU A 735 -26.04 37.77 -18.97
CA LEU A 735 -25.30 38.81 -18.25
C LEU A 735 -25.58 40.20 -18.83
N SER A 736 -25.78 41.19 -17.94
CA SER A 736 -25.90 42.59 -18.32
C SER A 736 -24.97 43.47 -17.47
N PRO A 737 -24.17 44.37 -18.06
CA PRO A 737 -23.90 44.53 -19.49
C PRO A 737 -23.11 43.35 -20.07
N SER A 738 -22.96 43.31 -21.40
CA SER A 738 -22.19 42.28 -22.10
C SER A 738 -20.72 42.23 -21.67
N LEU A 739 -20.12 41.03 -21.75
CA LEU A 739 -18.77 40.77 -21.25
C LEU A 739 -17.68 41.67 -21.83
N THR A 740 -16.79 42.10 -20.95
CA THR A 740 -15.51 42.73 -21.27
C THR A 740 -14.38 42.06 -20.49
N PHE A 741 -13.16 42.05 -21.04
CA PHE A 741 -11.99 41.50 -20.34
C PHE A 741 -11.77 42.19 -18.98
N GLY A 742 -11.93 43.52 -18.92
CA GLY A 742 -11.83 44.28 -17.68
C GLY A 742 -12.87 43.85 -16.63
N GLY A 743 -14.15 43.74 -17.02
CA GLY A 743 -15.22 43.30 -16.12
C GLY A 743 -15.09 41.84 -15.67
N ILE A 744 -14.54 40.94 -16.49
CA ILE A 744 -14.23 39.56 -16.07
C ILE A 744 -13.18 39.56 -14.96
N VAL A 745 -12.08 40.30 -15.15
CA VAL A 745 -10.99 40.40 -14.15
C VAL A 745 -11.49 41.04 -12.85
N ASP A 746 -12.28 42.10 -12.95
CA ASP A 746 -12.85 42.85 -11.83
C ASP A 746 -13.86 41.99 -11.03
N THR A 747 -14.78 41.31 -11.71
CA THR A 747 -15.73 40.37 -11.06
C THR A 747 -15.01 39.21 -10.40
N THR A 748 -14.01 38.61 -11.07
CA THR A 748 -13.35 37.40 -10.58
C THR A 748 -12.47 37.68 -9.35
N PHE A 749 -11.63 38.73 -9.39
CA PHE A 749 -10.76 39.07 -8.26
C PHE A 749 -11.46 39.93 -7.20
N GLY A 750 -12.55 40.64 -7.55
CA GLY A 750 -13.47 41.22 -6.58
C GLY A 750 -14.22 40.15 -5.79
N GLY A 751 -14.75 39.13 -6.47
CA GLY A 751 -15.46 38.00 -5.88
C GLY A 751 -14.61 37.22 -4.86
N LEU A 752 -13.30 37.06 -5.12
CA LEU A 752 -12.35 36.47 -4.15
C LEU A 752 -12.38 37.12 -2.76
N VAL A 753 -12.79 38.39 -2.68
CA VAL A 753 -12.89 39.14 -1.42
C VAL A 753 -14.33 39.55 -1.10
N GLY A 754 -15.33 39.02 -1.81
CA GLY A 754 -16.74 39.36 -1.58
C GLY A 754 -17.12 40.77 -2.06
N LEU A 755 -16.52 41.23 -3.17
CA LEU A 755 -16.95 42.42 -3.90
C LEU A 755 -17.63 42.02 -5.20
N ASN A 756 -18.87 42.48 -5.39
CA ASN A 756 -19.65 42.28 -6.61
C ASN A 756 -19.00 43.03 -7.80
N GLY A 757 -18.94 42.39 -8.95
CA GLY A 757 -18.44 42.98 -10.19
C GLY A 757 -19.45 43.88 -10.91
N PRO A 758 -19.11 44.38 -12.12
CA PRO A 758 -19.98 45.26 -12.91
C PRO A 758 -21.18 44.55 -13.59
N TYR A 759 -21.32 43.22 -13.47
CA TYR A 759 -22.38 42.45 -14.11
C TYR A 759 -23.53 42.13 -13.16
N SER A 760 -24.76 42.17 -13.67
CA SER A 760 -25.95 41.57 -13.06
C SER A 760 -26.30 40.26 -13.76
N TYR A 761 -26.54 39.20 -12.97
CA TYR A 761 -26.95 37.88 -13.41
C TYR A 761 -28.48 37.78 -13.53
N GLU A 762 -29.03 37.26 -14.62
CA GLU A 762 -30.47 36.94 -14.68
C GLU A 762 -30.83 35.71 -13.84
N SER A 763 -29.94 34.72 -13.78
CA SER A 763 -30.09 33.56 -12.89
C SER A 763 -29.61 33.90 -11.48
N LYS A 764 -30.55 34.05 -10.54
CA LYS A 764 -30.23 34.24 -9.11
C LYS A 764 -29.41 33.08 -8.55
N LEU A 765 -29.72 31.84 -8.93
CA LEU A 765 -29.03 30.65 -8.43
C LEU A 765 -27.57 30.61 -8.90
N PHE A 766 -27.29 31.04 -10.14
CA PHE A 766 -25.91 31.23 -10.62
C PHE A 766 -25.20 32.33 -9.84
N GLY A 767 -25.83 33.50 -9.65
CA GLY A 767 -25.23 34.61 -8.89
C GLY A 767 -24.89 34.24 -7.44
N ASP A 768 -25.86 33.69 -6.71
CA ASP A 768 -25.70 33.24 -5.32
C ASP A 768 -24.57 32.20 -5.19
N PHE A 769 -24.47 31.24 -6.13
CA PHE A 769 -23.39 30.23 -6.16
C PHE A 769 -22.03 30.82 -6.55
N PHE A 770 -21.97 31.62 -7.61
CA PHE A 770 -20.71 32.11 -8.19
C PHE A 770 -19.99 33.08 -7.25
N GLU A 771 -20.72 34.00 -6.62
CA GLU A 771 -20.14 34.91 -5.63
C GLU A 771 -19.67 34.16 -4.37
N ALA A 772 -20.42 33.15 -3.92
CA ALA A 772 -20.01 32.30 -2.80
C ALA A 772 -18.79 31.43 -3.12
N ALA A 773 -18.71 30.85 -4.32
CA ALA A 773 -17.59 30.03 -4.77
C ALA A 773 -16.28 30.83 -4.86
N LEU A 774 -16.33 32.06 -5.42
CA LEU A 774 -15.16 32.94 -5.45
C LEU A 774 -14.71 33.32 -4.04
N LEU A 775 -15.63 33.67 -3.14
CA LEU A 775 -15.29 34.00 -1.76
C LEU A 775 -14.68 32.80 -1.00
N ALA A 776 -15.18 31.59 -1.23
CA ALA A 776 -14.63 30.36 -0.67
C ALA A 776 -13.20 30.07 -1.19
N LEU A 777 -12.96 30.25 -2.49
CA LEU A 777 -11.62 30.18 -3.09
C LEU A 777 -10.69 31.24 -2.48
N GLY A 778 -11.18 32.46 -2.23
CA GLY A 778 -10.41 33.52 -1.57
C GLY A 778 -9.93 33.12 -0.17
N ALA A 779 -10.84 32.57 0.64
CA ALA A 779 -10.51 32.05 1.96
C ALA A 779 -9.50 30.88 1.91
N ALA A 780 -9.71 29.93 0.99
CA ALA A 780 -8.83 28.77 0.82
C ALA A 780 -7.41 29.17 0.36
N GLY A 781 -7.31 30.06 -0.62
CA GLY A 781 -6.05 30.60 -1.11
C GLY A 781 -5.26 31.35 -0.04
N VAL A 782 -5.93 32.15 0.80
CA VAL A 782 -5.30 32.81 1.95
C VAL A 782 -4.85 31.80 2.99
N ALA A 783 -5.66 30.80 3.34
CA ALA A 783 -5.28 29.78 4.32
C ALA A 783 -4.04 28.99 3.89
N LEU A 784 -3.97 28.57 2.62
CA LEU A 784 -2.83 27.83 2.06
C LEU A 784 -1.58 28.72 1.90
N ALA A 785 -1.74 29.98 1.51
CA ALA A 785 -0.64 30.96 1.49
C ALA A 785 -0.05 31.19 2.88
N LEU A 786 -0.89 31.33 3.91
CA LEU A 786 -0.46 31.47 5.30
C LEU A 786 0.22 30.20 5.83
N PHE A 787 -0.28 29.02 5.47
CA PHE A 787 0.36 27.74 5.82
C PHE A 787 1.80 27.68 5.28
N LEU A 788 2.02 28.01 4.00
CA LEU A 788 3.35 28.05 3.38
C LEU A 788 4.25 29.12 4.04
N LEU A 789 3.76 30.35 4.21
CA LEU A 789 4.47 31.44 4.89
C LEU A 789 4.91 31.05 6.31
N PHE A 790 4.15 30.17 6.96
CA PHE A 790 4.32 29.78 8.35
C PHE A 790 4.92 28.40 8.57
N ARG A 791 5.46 27.73 7.54
CA ARG A 791 6.27 26.51 7.73
C ARG A 791 7.51 26.81 8.61
N THR A 792 7.95 25.85 9.42
CA THR A 792 9.21 25.95 10.18
C THR A 792 10.36 25.36 9.36
N LEU A 793 11.50 26.05 9.35
CA LEU A 793 12.76 25.59 8.74
C LEU A 793 13.06 24.14 9.13
N ALA A 794 13.44 23.30 8.16
CA ALA A 794 13.79 21.91 8.38
C ALA A 794 15.23 21.72 8.90
N ALA A 795 15.51 20.55 9.48
CA ALA A 795 16.87 20.15 9.84
C ALA A 795 17.71 19.82 8.59
N ARG A 796 19.01 20.10 8.63
CA ARG A 796 19.98 19.65 7.62
C ARG A 796 20.38 18.21 7.94
N ARG A 797 20.33 17.31 6.93
CA ARG A 797 20.87 15.94 7.02
C ARG A 797 22.35 15.94 7.45
N ALA A 798 22.74 14.94 8.23
CA ALA A 798 24.12 14.73 8.67
C ALA A 798 25.05 14.39 7.49
N GLY A 799 26.12 15.16 7.34
CA GLY A 799 27.19 14.86 6.39
C GLY A 799 28.01 13.63 6.81
N ALA A 800 28.92 13.18 5.95
CA ALA A 800 29.86 12.11 6.28
C ALA A 800 30.70 12.46 7.53
N ALA A 801 31.25 13.68 7.58
CA ALA A 801 32.04 14.15 8.72
C ALA A 801 31.24 14.23 10.05
N ASP A 802 29.93 14.49 9.99
CA ASP A 802 29.05 14.44 11.16
C ASP A 802 28.86 12.98 11.62
N ARG A 803 28.61 12.06 10.68
CA ARG A 803 28.49 10.61 10.96
C ARG A 803 29.78 10.02 11.53
N ASP A 804 30.95 10.40 11.03
CA ASP A 804 32.25 9.95 11.56
C ASP A 804 32.53 10.48 12.97
N ARG A 805 32.17 11.74 13.23
CA ARG A 805 32.24 12.32 14.57
C ARG A 805 31.28 11.64 15.54
N ALA A 806 30.06 11.32 15.10
CA ALA A 806 29.09 10.58 15.89
C ALA A 806 29.60 9.17 16.25
N ARG A 807 30.12 8.41 15.28
CA ARG A 807 30.77 7.10 15.51
C ARG A 807 31.90 7.19 16.54
N THR A 808 32.67 8.27 16.53
CA THR A 808 33.75 8.51 17.50
C THR A 808 33.19 8.71 18.90
N LEU A 809 32.19 9.58 19.08
CA LEU A 809 31.58 9.83 20.40
C LEU A 809 30.83 8.61 20.96
N VAL A 810 30.18 7.80 20.11
CA VAL A 810 29.54 6.54 20.54
C VAL A 810 30.60 5.53 21.01
N ARG A 811 31.71 5.37 20.29
CA ARG A 811 32.80 4.46 20.72
C ARG A 811 33.51 4.93 22.00
N GLU A 812 33.58 6.23 22.26
CA GLU A 812 34.27 6.80 23.44
C GLU A 812 33.36 6.94 24.68
N TYR A 813 32.05 7.18 24.50
CA TYR A 813 31.11 7.54 25.57
C TYR A 813 29.77 6.78 25.55
N GLY A 814 29.55 5.85 24.62
CA GLY A 814 28.28 5.12 24.44
C GLY A 814 28.04 4.00 25.45
N ASP A 815 27.93 4.35 26.73
CA ASP A 815 27.61 3.43 27.84
C ASP A 815 26.10 3.15 27.98
N ASP A 816 25.24 3.85 27.24
CA ASP A 816 23.81 3.52 27.22
C ASP A 816 23.52 2.37 26.23
N THR A 817 22.56 1.51 26.57
CA THR A 817 22.13 0.41 25.68
C THR A 817 21.49 0.90 24.38
N LEU A 818 20.97 2.14 24.36
CA LEU A 818 20.44 2.79 23.16
C LEU A 818 21.50 3.61 22.39
N ALA A 819 22.71 3.79 22.94
CA ALA A 819 23.71 4.70 22.39
C ALA A 819 24.16 4.35 20.95
N TYR A 820 24.18 3.07 20.59
CA TYR A 820 24.59 2.67 19.24
C TYR A 820 23.53 3.01 18.18
N PHE A 821 22.24 2.97 18.53
CA PHE A 821 21.14 3.34 17.62
C PHE A 821 21.12 4.83 17.29
N ALA A 822 21.87 5.68 18.01
CA ALA A 822 22.12 7.07 17.60
C ALA A 822 22.79 7.17 16.22
N LEU A 823 23.49 6.12 15.77
CA LEU A 823 24.17 6.05 14.47
C LEU A 823 23.24 5.74 13.27
N HIS A 824 21.94 5.57 13.49
CA HIS A 824 20.95 5.30 12.44
C HIS A 824 20.88 6.43 11.39
N GLU A 825 20.77 6.07 10.11
CA GLU A 825 20.94 7.00 8.98
C GLU A 825 19.90 8.11 8.86
N SER A 826 18.71 7.95 9.46
CA SER A 826 17.68 9.00 9.51
C SER A 826 18.00 10.14 10.49
N LYS A 827 18.97 9.96 11.39
CA LYS A 827 19.22 10.88 12.50
C LYS A 827 20.18 12.01 12.08
N SER A 828 19.85 13.22 12.53
CA SER A 828 20.70 14.40 12.44
C SER A 828 21.42 14.60 13.77
N TYR A 829 22.63 15.14 13.74
CA TYR A 829 23.44 15.34 14.95
C TYR A 829 23.52 16.81 15.33
N PHE A 830 23.20 17.11 16.59
CA PHE A 830 23.66 18.33 17.24
C PHE A 830 24.88 17.99 18.12
N PHE A 831 25.88 18.85 18.14
CA PHE A 831 27.10 18.64 18.90
C PHE A 831 27.43 19.84 19.78
N SER A 832 27.97 19.59 20.97
CA SER A 832 28.45 20.65 21.86
C SER A 832 29.61 21.46 21.27
N SER A 833 29.68 22.73 21.66
CA SER A 833 30.75 23.67 21.27
C SER A 833 32.14 23.26 21.77
N ASP A 834 32.23 22.55 22.91
CA ASP A 834 33.47 22.03 23.48
C ASP A 834 34.05 20.84 22.70
N GLY A 835 33.25 20.20 21.84
CA GLY A 835 33.63 19.05 21.03
C GLY A 835 33.05 17.70 21.50
N ARG A 836 32.69 17.57 22.78
CA ARG A 836 32.73 16.29 23.52
C ARG A 836 31.39 15.61 23.82
N ALA A 837 30.27 16.17 23.37
CA ALA A 837 28.96 15.55 23.48
C ALA A 837 28.08 15.80 22.26
N MET A 838 27.07 14.96 22.07
CA MET A 838 26.09 15.06 20.99
C MET A 838 24.68 14.64 21.38
N ILE A 839 23.70 15.12 20.62
CA ILE A 839 22.31 14.67 20.63
C ILE A 839 21.96 14.23 19.21
N ALA A 840 21.49 12.99 19.06
CA ALA A 840 20.97 12.46 17.79
C ALA A 840 19.45 12.67 17.74
N TYR A 841 18.95 13.36 16.71
CA TYR A 841 17.56 13.78 16.63
C TYR A 841 16.97 13.71 15.22
N ALA A 842 15.65 13.52 15.13
CA ALA A 842 14.86 13.78 13.95
C ALA A 842 14.05 15.07 14.11
N TYR A 843 13.67 15.70 13.01
CA TYR A 843 12.82 16.90 13.02
C TYR A 843 11.50 16.62 12.31
N MET A 844 10.38 16.76 13.03
CA MET A 844 9.03 16.53 12.51
C MET A 844 8.06 17.60 13.02
N ASN A 845 7.33 18.24 12.10
CA ASN A 845 6.20 19.14 12.39
C ASN A 845 6.48 20.24 13.43
N GLY A 846 7.71 20.76 13.50
CA GLY A 846 8.11 21.77 14.49
C GLY A 846 8.54 21.22 15.84
N VAL A 847 8.83 19.92 15.94
CA VAL A 847 9.43 19.25 17.11
C VAL A 847 10.76 18.61 16.69
N ALA A 848 11.79 18.75 17.51
CA ALA A 848 13.02 17.99 17.45
C ALA A 848 12.93 16.82 18.44
N LEU A 849 12.83 15.61 17.89
CA LEU A 849 12.71 14.35 18.62
C LEU A 849 14.10 13.75 18.80
N ALA A 850 14.68 13.91 19.99
CA ALA A 850 15.95 13.27 20.35
C ALA A 850 15.72 11.80 20.72
N SER A 851 16.58 10.91 20.21
CA SER A 851 16.51 9.46 20.44
C SER A 851 17.54 9.07 21.50
N SER A 852 17.05 8.61 22.66
CA SER A 852 17.81 8.36 23.90
C SER A 852 18.57 9.57 24.46
N ASP A 853 19.31 9.35 25.54
CA ASP A 853 20.12 10.35 26.23
C ASP A 853 21.28 10.90 25.37
N PRO A 854 21.72 12.16 25.61
CA PRO A 854 22.91 12.71 24.97
C PRO A 854 24.16 11.88 25.25
N ILE A 855 25.00 11.71 24.22
CA ILE A 855 26.18 10.84 24.23
C ILE A 855 27.44 11.70 24.31
N GLY A 856 28.23 11.55 25.36
CA GLY A 856 29.45 12.33 25.54
C GLY A 856 30.07 12.30 26.93
N ALA A 857 31.08 13.12 27.15
CA ALA A 857 31.71 13.27 28.46
C ALA A 857 30.71 13.83 29.48
N ARG A 858 30.64 13.24 30.70
CA ARG A 858 29.61 13.58 31.72
C ARG A 858 29.49 15.08 32.03
N GLY A 859 30.60 15.84 32.04
CA GLY A 859 30.60 17.29 32.24
C GLY A 859 30.08 18.12 31.05
N SER A 860 29.99 17.53 29.87
CA SER A 860 29.54 18.16 28.61
C SER A 860 28.06 17.86 28.30
N ILE A 861 27.43 16.91 29.02
CA ILE A 861 26.00 16.57 28.88
C ILE A 861 25.08 17.76 29.20
N PRO A 862 25.27 18.52 30.31
CA PRO A 862 24.44 19.70 30.59
C PRO A 862 24.56 20.76 29.48
N LEU A 863 25.80 20.99 29.01
CA LEU A 863 26.12 21.94 27.95
C LEU A 863 25.43 21.61 26.63
N VAL A 864 25.47 20.34 26.18
CA VAL A 864 24.86 19.97 24.89
C VAL A 864 23.33 20.09 24.92
N ILE A 865 22.69 19.83 26.07
CA ILE A 865 21.25 20.06 26.24
C ILE A 865 20.93 21.55 26.15
N ASP A 866 21.64 22.41 26.89
CA ASP A 866 21.43 23.86 26.89
C ASP A 866 21.64 24.48 25.50
N GLU A 867 22.71 24.08 24.82
CA GLU A 867 23.03 24.55 23.46
C GLU A 867 22.02 24.04 22.42
N PHE A 868 21.50 22.80 22.57
CA PHE A 868 20.48 22.22 21.68
C PHE A 868 19.10 22.86 21.87
N VAL A 869 18.68 23.11 23.12
CA VAL A 869 17.44 23.85 23.41
C VAL A 869 17.53 25.26 22.82
N ALA A 870 18.63 25.98 23.05
CA ALA A 870 18.84 27.29 22.44
C ALA A 870 18.89 27.22 20.90
N TYR A 871 19.44 26.16 20.31
CA TYR A 871 19.46 25.92 18.85
C TYR A 871 18.06 25.67 18.27
N SER A 872 17.21 24.94 18.98
CA SER A 872 15.82 24.62 18.61
C SER A 872 14.88 25.82 18.78
N GLN A 873 14.96 26.53 19.91
CA GLN A 873 14.19 27.76 20.15
C GLN A 873 14.44 28.83 19.07
N ARG A 874 15.70 29.00 18.63
CA ARG A 874 16.07 29.93 17.53
C ARG A 874 15.46 29.57 16.17
N ARG A 875 14.85 28.39 16.03
CA ARG A 875 14.14 27.90 14.83
C ARG A 875 12.62 27.77 15.04
N ALA A 876 12.12 28.17 16.21
CA ALA A 876 10.74 27.90 16.66
C ALA A 876 10.38 26.41 16.66
N TRP A 877 11.36 25.56 17.01
CA TRP A 877 11.16 24.13 17.28
C TRP A 877 10.95 23.90 18.78
N LYS A 878 10.05 22.97 19.13
CA LYS A 878 9.96 22.33 20.44
C LYS A 878 10.97 21.18 20.55
N VAL A 879 11.42 20.84 21.75
CA VAL A 879 12.29 19.68 22.02
C VAL A 879 11.53 18.62 22.82
N ALA A 880 11.74 17.35 22.45
CA ALA A 880 11.41 16.21 23.28
C ALA A 880 12.52 15.15 23.19
N PHE A 881 12.81 14.48 24.31
CA PHE A 881 13.73 13.34 24.39
C PHE A 881 12.94 12.05 24.63
N LEU A 882 13.34 10.99 23.95
CA LEU A 882 12.59 9.73 23.86
C LEU A 882 13.43 8.58 24.41
N ALA A 883 12.84 7.76 25.29
CA ALA A 883 13.53 6.69 26.00
C ALA A 883 14.79 7.15 26.79
N VAL A 884 14.68 8.32 27.43
CA VAL A 884 15.61 8.78 28.47
C VAL A 884 15.59 7.79 29.64
N ARG A 885 16.69 7.55 30.34
CA ARG A 885 16.62 6.71 31.56
C ARG A 885 16.05 7.47 32.76
N GLU A 886 15.24 6.78 33.57
CA GLU A 886 14.64 7.37 34.77
C GLU A 886 15.71 7.72 35.86
N ASP A 887 16.92 7.15 35.81
CA ASP A 887 18.06 7.56 36.66
C ASP A 887 18.78 8.84 36.16
N THR A 888 18.52 9.28 34.93
CA THR A 888 19.10 10.49 34.32
C THR A 888 18.13 11.67 34.18
N ASP A 889 16.82 11.45 34.38
CA ASP A 889 15.76 12.46 34.23
C ASP A 889 16.06 13.79 34.96
N GLY A 890 16.74 13.74 36.11
CA GLY A 890 17.13 14.92 36.88
C GLY A 890 17.84 16.02 36.09
N VAL A 891 18.69 15.66 35.11
CA VAL A 891 19.42 16.64 34.28
C VAL A 891 18.48 17.52 33.43
N TYR A 892 17.29 17.00 33.13
CA TYR A 892 16.24 17.68 32.37
C TYR A 892 15.23 18.37 33.30
N LEU A 893 14.88 17.75 34.44
CA LEU A 893 14.02 18.36 35.46
C LEU A 893 14.63 19.67 36.01
N ASP A 894 15.95 19.71 36.21
CA ASP A 894 16.72 20.92 36.57
C ASP A 894 16.61 22.05 35.51
N ARG A 895 16.09 21.74 34.32
CA ARG A 895 15.89 22.66 33.18
C ARG A 895 14.41 22.95 32.89
N GLY A 896 13.51 22.58 33.81
CA GLY A 896 12.07 22.83 33.70
C GLY A 896 11.33 21.87 32.76
N PHE A 897 11.96 20.79 32.27
CA PHE A 897 11.27 19.77 31.50
C PHE A 897 10.38 18.89 32.40
N HIS A 898 9.40 18.22 31.80
CA HIS A 898 8.56 17.21 32.43
C HIS A 898 8.93 15.82 31.91
N ALA A 899 9.32 14.92 32.82
CA ALA A 899 9.50 13.49 32.53
C ALA A 899 8.18 12.73 32.73
N VAL A 900 7.90 11.78 31.83
CA VAL A 900 6.70 10.94 31.83
C VAL A 900 7.10 9.51 31.47
N TYR A 901 6.73 8.54 32.32
CA TYR A 901 7.08 7.14 32.14
C TYR A 901 6.58 6.57 30.80
N LEU A 902 7.47 5.88 30.09
CA LEU A 902 7.24 5.29 28.77
C LEU A 902 7.14 3.76 28.80
N GLY A 903 8.00 3.09 29.55
CA GLY A 903 8.14 1.64 29.54
C GLY A 903 9.48 1.16 30.12
N ASP A 904 9.70 -0.15 30.11
CA ASP A 904 10.89 -0.77 30.68
C ASP A 904 11.66 -1.58 29.63
N GLU A 905 12.98 -1.42 29.60
CA GLU A 905 13.90 -2.16 28.75
C GLU A 905 14.38 -3.43 29.47
N ALA A 906 14.33 -4.59 28.80
CA ALA A 906 14.72 -5.87 29.39
C ALA A 906 16.20 -6.18 29.15
N ILE A 907 17.00 -6.21 30.21
CA ILE A 907 18.46 -6.42 30.15
C ILE A 907 18.83 -7.75 30.82
N ILE A 908 19.35 -8.70 30.04
CA ILE A 908 19.93 -9.94 30.57
C ILE A 908 21.34 -9.67 31.09
N ARG A 909 21.61 -10.15 32.31
CA ARG A 909 22.91 -10.04 32.97
C ARG A 909 23.81 -11.24 32.68
N CYS A 910 24.50 -11.15 31.53
CA CYS A 910 25.41 -12.17 30.99
C CYS A 910 26.49 -12.62 31.98
N ASP A 911 26.95 -11.72 32.86
CA ASP A 911 27.92 -12.00 33.92
C ASP A 911 27.43 -13.01 34.99
N ARG A 912 26.12 -13.21 35.10
CA ARG A 912 25.49 -14.13 36.07
C ARG A 912 24.37 -15.00 35.51
N PHE A 913 24.12 -14.96 34.19
CA PHE A 913 23.02 -15.65 33.54
C PHE A 913 23.19 -17.18 33.57
N SER A 914 22.14 -17.91 33.93
CA SER A 914 22.22 -19.38 34.05
C SER A 914 20.87 -20.05 33.80
N ILE A 915 20.82 -20.88 32.74
CA ILE A 915 19.62 -21.65 32.38
C ILE A 915 19.28 -22.77 33.39
N ASN A 916 20.08 -22.99 34.43
CA ASN A 916 19.88 -24.07 35.41
C ASN A 916 18.90 -23.72 36.55
N GLY A 917 18.45 -22.46 36.64
CA GLY A 917 17.51 -22.03 37.67
C GLY A 917 16.12 -22.70 37.60
N PRO A 918 15.32 -22.65 38.70
CA PRO A 918 13.97 -23.20 38.72
C PRO A 918 13.01 -22.46 37.78
N ARG A 919 13.09 -21.12 37.73
CA ARG A 919 12.33 -20.27 36.79
C ARG A 919 12.64 -20.59 35.32
N MET A 920 13.90 -20.93 35.04
CA MET A 920 14.43 -21.18 33.69
C MET A 920 13.96 -22.49 33.03
N LYS A 921 12.98 -23.22 33.59
CA LYS A 921 12.51 -24.51 33.04
C LYS A 921 12.14 -24.41 31.55
N ALA A 922 11.31 -23.43 31.18
CA ALA A 922 10.85 -23.26 29.79
C ALA A 922 12.00 -22.93 28.81
N VAL A 923 12.90 -22.01 29.20
CA VAL A 923 14.08 -21.63 28.43
C VAL A 923 15.04 -22.82 28.25
N ARG A 924 15.29 -23.58 29.33
CA ARG A 924 16.14 -24.78 29.30
C ARG A 924 15.57 -25.88 28.41
N GLU A 925 14.24 -26.07 28.43
CA GLU A 925 13.55 -26.99 27.51
C GLU A 925 13.62 -26.52 26.05
N ALA A 926 13.52 -25.21 25.79
CA ALA A 926 13.69 -24.62 24.47
C ALA A 926 15.12 -24.81 23.93
N VAL A 927 16.15 -24.42 24.69
CA VAL A 927 17.57 -24.65 24.37
C VAL A 927 17.84 -26.13 24.06
N THR A 928 17.40 -27.03 24.95
CA THR A 928 17.58 -28.48 24.78
C THR A 928 16.87 -29.04 23.55
N ARG A 929 15.72 -28.46 23.16
CA ARG A 929 14.94 -28.87 21.99
C ARG A 929 15.55 -28.37 20.68
N VAL A 930 16.09 -27.16 20.66
CA VAL A 930 16.77 -26.57 19.48
C VAL A 930 18.12 -27.23 19.22
N ALA A 931 18.90 -27.49 20.29
CA ALA A 931 20.21 -28.13 20.21
C ALA A 931 20.20 -29.55 19.61
N LYS A 932 19.04 -30.22 19.54
CA LYS A 932 18.86 -31.52 18.88
C LYS A 932 18.81 -31.48 17.36
N ARG A 933 18.77 -30.28 16.76
CA ARG A 933 18.68 -30.08 15.29
C ARG A 933 19.53 -28.92 14.76
N HIS A 934 20.00 -28.03 15.65
CA HIS A 934 20.77 -26.85 15.27
C HIS A 934 21.93 -26.62 16.25
N ARG A 935 23.11 -26.32 15.71
CA ARG A 935 24.27 -25.82 16.45
C ARG A 935 24.19 -24.29 16.56
N PHE A 936 24.55 -23.75 17.71
CA PHE A 936 24.66 -22.30 17.91
C PHE A 936 26.00 -21.78 17.40
N VAL A 937 26.01 -20.57 16.85
CA VAL A 937 27.20 -19.89 16.30
C VAL A 937 27.14 -18.41 16.69
N LEU A 938 28.22 -17.85 17.24
CA LEU A 938 28.35 -16.42 17.53
C LEU A 938 29.61 -15.85 16.88
N ILE A 939 29.45 -15.16 15.76
CA ILE A 939 30.52 -14.56 14.93
C ILE A 939 30.37 -13.04 14.84
N ARG A 940 31.40 -12.32 14.37
CA ARG A 940 31.23 -10.93 13.90
C ARG A 940 30.50 -10.92 12.56
N GLU A 941 29.80 -9.83 12.27
CA GLU A 941 29.17 -9.62 10.97
C GLU A 941 30.21 -9.56 9.84
N SER A 942 31.38 -8.92 10.06
CA SER A 942 32.54 -8.95 9.15
C SER A 942 33.12 -10.33 8.84
N ASP A 943 32.85 -11.33 9.70
CA ASP A 943 33.38 -12.69 9.57
C ASP A 943 32.35 -13.62 8.91
N ALA A 944 31.15 -13.12 8.58
CA ALA A 944 30.11 -13.89 7.93
C ALA A 944 30.36 -14.01 6.43
N SER A 945 30.37 -15.24 5.90
CA SER A 945 30.49 -15.44 4.46
C SER A 945 29.34 -14.76 3.69
N PRO A 946 29.55 -14.23 2.47
CA PRO A 946 28.47 -13.65 1.67
C PRO A 946 27.29 -14.60 1.41
N ARG A 947 27.55 -15.92 1.40
CA ARG A 947 26.51 -16.95 1.37
C ARG A 947 25.64 -16.92 2.63
N LEU A 948 26.24 -16.85 3.82
CA LEU A 948 25.51 -16.76 5.08
C LEU A 948 24.70 -15.46 5.15
N VAL A 949 25.31 -14.31 4.84
CA VAL A 949 24.63 -13.00 4.80
C VAL A 949 23.38 -13.06 3.90
N LYS A 950 23.50 -13.63 2.69
CA LYS A 950 22.35 -13.83 1.79
C LYS A 950 21.28 -14.78 2.36
N GLN A 951 21.67 -15.80 3.14
CA GLN A 951 20.70 -16.67 3.81
C GLN A 951 19.99 -15.97 4.99
N LEU A 952 20.68 -15.10 5.74
CA LEU A 952 20.06 -14.31 6.82
C LEU A 952 19.09 -13.24 6.29
N ASN A 953 19.46 -12.54 5.22
CA ASN A 953 18.57 -11.56 4.58
C ASN A 953 17.40 -12.25 3.86
N GLY A 954 17.57 -13.49 3.40
CA GLY A 954 16.46 -14.34 2.93
C GLY A 954 15.43 -14.61 4.02
N ILE A 955 15.87 -15.06 5.21
CA ILE A 955 15.00 -15.22 6.39
C ILE A 955 14.36 -13.88 6.78
N SER A 956 15.07 -12.77 6.65
CA SER A 956 14.56 -11.43 6.99
C SER A 956 13.44 -10.99 6.04
N ALA A 957 13.58 -11.24 4.74
CA ALA A 957 12.54 -10.99 3.75
C ALA A 957 11.32 -11.91 3.93
N GLU A 958 11.53 -13.20 4.17
CA GLU A 958 10.45 -14.17 4.46
C GLU A 958 9.72 -13.84 5.77
N TRP A 959 10.42 -13.29 6.77
CA TRP A 959 9.83 -12.88 8.06
C TRP A 959 9.06 -11.55 7.99
N ARG A 960 9.38 -10.65 7.05
CA ARG A 960 8.69 -9.36 6.87
C ARG A 960 7.38 -9.46 6.09
N GLU A 961 7.21 -10.49 5.26
CA GLU A 961 6.10 -10.67 4.30
C GLU A 961 5.86 -9.50 3.31
N GLY A 962 6.72 -8.47 3.30
CA GLY A 962 6.65 -7.29 2.44
C GLY A 962 6.48 -5.96 3.18
N GLU A 963 6.20 -5.97 4.50
CA GLU A 963 6.04 -4.74 5.27
C GLU A 963 7.36 -3.95 5.47
N ALA A 964 7.20 -2.65 5.75
CA ALA A 964 8.29 -1.78 6.18
C ALA A 964 8.71 -2.08 7.62
N GLU A 965 10.01 -2.02 7.90
CA GLU A 965 10.50 -2.18 9.28
C GLU A 965 10.18 -0.94 10.15
N ARG A 966 10.03 -1.19 11.46
CA ARG A 966 9.39 -0.32 12.43
C ARG A 966 10.37 -0.07 13.59
N GLY A 967 10.96 1.12 13.62
CA GLY A 967 11.85 1.53 14.71
C GLY A 967 12.55 2.86 14.46
N PHE A 968 12.64 3.66 15.51
CA PHE A 968 13.47 4.87 15.55
C PHE A 968 14.43 4.84 16.74
N THR A 969 14.08 4.19 17.84
CA THR A 969 14.93 4.12 19.04
C THR A 969 15.74 2.82 19.14
N MET A 970 15.27 1.71 18.57
CA MET A 970 15.94 0.38 18.61
C MET A 970 16.06 -0.33 17.25
N GLU A 971 16.25 0.42 16.16
CA GLU A 971 16.62 -0.10 14.83
C GLU A 971 17.91 0.60 14.34
N LEU A 972 18.87 -0.16 13.81
CA LEU A 972 20.09 0.39 13.17
C LEU A 972 20.09 0.21 11.65
N ALA A 973 19.79 -0.98 11.13
CA ALA A 973 19.68 -1.22 9.69
C ALA A 973 18.92 -2.53 9.36
N ARG A 974 18.06 -2.46 8.34
CA ARG A 974 17.04 -3.47 7.97
C ARG A 974 17.53 -4.83 7.48
N ASP A 975 18.79 -4.91 7.05
CA ASP A 975 19.41 -6.09 6.48
C ASP A 975 20.84 -6.22 7.03
N VAL A 976 21.37 -7.46 7.05
CA VAL A 976 22.77 -7.73 7.37
C VAL A 976 23.63 -7.30 6.17
N ALA A 977 24.63 -6.47 6.40
CA ALA A 977 25.55 -5.98 5.37
C ALA A 977 26.75 -6.92 5.18
N GLY A 978 27.25 -7.51 6.27
CA GLY A 978 28.36 -8.47 6.24
C GLY A 978 29.76 -7.85 6.27
N ASP A 979 29.86 -6.54 6.46
CA ASP A 979 31.11 -5.77 6.51
C ASP A 979 31.39 -5.12 7.88
N GLN A 980 30.43 -5.13 8.80
CA GLN A 980 30.53 -4.45 10.09
C GLN A 980 31.39 -5.25 11.10
N PRO A 981 32.53 -4.71 11.58
CA PRO A 981 33.44 -5.45 12.46
C PRO A 981 33.03 -5.44 13.95
N ASP A 982 32.24 -4.44 14.35
CA ASP A 982 31.84 -4.20 15.74
C ASP A 982 30.51 -4.92 16.10
N LEU A 983 29.80 -5.46 15.11
CA LEU A 983 28.50 -6.12 15.27
C LEU A 983 28.65 -7.65 15.32
N LEU A 984 27.79 -8.31 16.09
CA LEU A 984 27.76 -9.78 16.20
C LEU A 984 26.49 -10.38 15.59
N LEU A 985 26.63 -11.58 15.01
CA LEU A 985 25.55 -12.42 14.54
C LEU A 985 25.49 -13.70 15.39
N ALA A 986 24.39 -13.87 16.11
CA ALA A 986 24.07 -15.07 16.87
C ALA A 986 23.11 -15.94 16.05
N VAL A 987 23.57 -17.06 15.52
CA VAL A 987 22.87 -17.83 14.48
C VAL A 987 22.65 -19.28 14.92
N ALA A 988 21.46 -19.83 14.65
CA ALA A 988 21.16 -21.24 14.80
C ALA A 988 21.29 -21.94 13.45
N MET A 989 22.34 -22.74 13.28
CA MET A 989 22.68 -23.43 12.02
C MET A 989 22.28 -24.91 12.10
N SER A 990 21.63 -25.44 11.07
CA SER A 990 21.39 -26.89 10.92
C SER A 990 22.69 -27.66 10.62
N GLU A 991 22.60 -28.99 10.61
CA GLU A 991 23.70 -29.88 10.19
C GLU A 991 24.11 -29.64 8.71
N ASP A 992 23.20 -29.16 7.86
CA ASP A 992 23.43 -28.80 6.44
C ASP A 992 24.03 -27.39 6.21
N ASP A 993 24.49 -26.72 7.28
CA ASP A 993 24.88 -25.31 7.27
C ASP A 993 23.82 -24.38 6.63
N ARG A 994 22.58 -24.49 7.14
CA ARG A 994 21.50 -23.52 6.88
C ARG A 994 21.09 -22.84 8.18
N PRO A 995 20.98 -21.50 8.23
CA PRO A 995 20.38 -20.82 9.37
C PRO A 995 18.88 -21.15 9.44
N ALA A 996 18.35 -21.33 10.64
CA ALA A 996 16.90 -21.36 10.93
C ALA A 996 16.40 -20.06 11.58
N GLY A 997 17.31 -19.19 11.98
CA GLY A 997 17.04 -17.89 12.60
C GLY A 997 18.31 -17.29 13.19
N PHE A 998 18.27 -16.00 13.46
CA PHE A 998 19.41 -15.25 14.00
C PHE A 998 18.98 -14.04 14.84
N LEU A 999 19.92 -13.60 15.67
CA LEU A 999 19.96 -12.26 16.26
C LEU A 999 21.13 -11.49 15.67
N ARG A 1000 20.95 -10.20 15.42
CA ARG A 1000 22.02 -9.23 15.16
C ARG A 1000 22.16 -8.32 16.37
N LEU A 1001 23.39 -8.12 16.81
CA LEU A 1001 23.70 -7.48 18.08
C LEU A 1001 24.66 -6.30 17.85
N VAL A 1002 24.30 -5.13 18.37
CA VAL A 1002 25.10 -3.90 18.33
C VAL A 1002 25.78 -3.65 19.69
N PRO A 1003 27.02 -3.12 19.73
CA PRO A 1003 27.77 -3.04 20.98
C PRO A 1003 27.31 -1.90 21.89
N CYS A 1004 27.30 -2.18 23.19
CA CYS A 1004 27.28 -1.20 24.27
C CYS A 1004 28.71 -1.02 24.78
N TYR A 1005 29.23 0.20 24.77
CA TYR A 1005 30.57 0.52 25.26
C TYR A 1005 30.51 0.89 26.77
N GLY A 1006 31.48 1.68 27.25
CA GLY A 1006 31.49 2.19 28.62
C GLY A 1006 31.97 1.21 29.70
N ASP A 1007 31.65 1.54 30.95
CA ASP A 1007 32.09 0.80 32.14
C ASP A 1007 31.45 -0.60 32.24
N ASN A 1008 30.32 -0.81 31.55
CA ASN A 1008 29.58 -2.07 31.51
C ASN A 1008 29.51 -2.61 30.06
N PRO A 1009 30.60 -3.15 29.49
CA PRO A 1009 30.61 -3.56 28.09
C PRO A 1009 29.60 -4.68 27.82
N GLY A 1010 28.84 -4.55 26.73
CA GLY A 1010 27.75 -5.47 26.40
C GLY A 1010 27.24 -5.32 24.97
N TYR A 1011 26.03 -5.80 24.70
CA TYR A 1011 25.35 -5.63 23.41
C TYR A 1011 23.86 -5.34 23.59
N SER A 1012 23.25 -4.74 22.58
CA SER A 1012 21.79 -4.61 22.43
C SER A 1012 21.32 -5.35 21.19
N LEU A 1013 20.07 -5.82 21.21
CA LEU A 1013 19.41 -6.51 20.10
C LEU A 1013 18.97 -5.50 19.02
N ASP A 1014 19.49 -5.64 17.80
CA ASP A 1014 19.13 -4.84 16.62
C ASP A 1014 18.10 -5.59 15.75
N LEU A 1015 18.48 -6.74 15.19
CA LEU A 1015 17.55 -7.60 14.44
C LEU A 1015 17.29 -8.92 15.16
N MET A 1016 16.03 -9.35 15.12
CA MET A 1016 15.59 -10.66 15.58
C MET A 1016 14.69 -11.27 14.51
N ARG A 1017 15.15 -12.33 13.84
CA ARG A 1017 14.45 -12.95 12.70
C ARG A 1017 14.54 -14.47 12.77
N ARG A 1018 13.45 -15.17 12.43
CA ARG A 1018 13.38 -16.64 12.41
C ARG A 1018 12.62 -17.13 11.19
N ASP A 1019 12.99 -18.30 10.67
CA ASP A 1019 12.13 -19.05 9.75
C ASP A 1019 10.79 -19.34 10.46
N PRO A 1020 9.63 -19.00 9.87
CA PRO A 1020 8.32 -19.34 10.43
C PRO A 1020 8.15 -20.83 10.74
N LYS A 1021 8.79 -21.70 9.95
CA LYS A 1021 8.77 -23.19 10.04
C LYS A 1021 9.79 -23.74 11.04
N ALA A 1022 10.57 -22.88 11.70
CA ALA A 1022 11.56 -23.29 12.70
C ALA A 1022 10.94 -23.93 13.95
N VAL A 1023 11.77 -24.67 14.69
CA VAL A 1023 11.36 -25.38 15.91
C VAL A 1023 10.94 -24.40 17.01
N ASN A 1024 9.73 -24.58 17.56
CA ASN A 1024 9.20 -23.80 18.69
C ASN A 1024 10.22 -23.68 19.84
N GLY A 1025 10.46 -22.45 20.31
CA GLY A 1025 11.52 -22.14 21.28
C GLY A 1025 12.84 -21.65 20.66
N LEU A 1026 12.90 -21.44 19.33
CA LEU A 1026 14.13 -20.98 18.68
C LEU A 1026 14.59 -19.61 19.18
N THR A 1027 13.67 -18.67 19.39
CA THR A 1027 14.01 -17.31 19.83
C THR A 1027 14.60 -17.33 21.24
N GLU A 1028 13.95 -18.03 22.18
CA GLU A 1028 14.42 -18.22 23.55
C GLU A 1028 15.79 -18.92 23.59
N ALA A 1029 16.01 -19.90 22.71
CA ALA A 1029 17.29 -20.60 22.60
C ALA A 1029 18.40 -19.70 22.00
N LEU A 1030 18.09 -18.89 20.99
CA LEU A 1030 19.03 -17.92 20.42
C LEU A 1030 19.48 -16.90 21.46
N ILE A 1031 18.52 -16.30 22.18
CA ILE A 1031 18.80 -15.28 23.20
C ILE A 1031 19.58 -15.89 24.38
N ALA A 1032 19.16 -17.05 24.90
CA ALA A 1032 19.84 -17.68 26.02
C ALA A 1032 21.28 -18.12 25.67
N ASN A 1033 21.50 -18.68 24.47
CA ASN A 1033 22.85 -19.04 24.02
C ASN A 1033 23.72 -17.81 23.72
N ALA A 1034 23.14 -16.72 23.21
CA ALA A 1034 23.84 -15.45 23.04
C ALA A 1034 24.26 -14.87 24.40
N ALA A 1035 23.36 -14.84 25.39
CA ALA A 1035 23.66 -14.35 26.73
C ALA A 1035 24.78 -15.15 27.42
N LEU A 1036 24.77 -16.48 27.30
CA LEU A 1036 25.84 -17.35 27.81
C LEU A 1036 27.18 -17.08 27.08
N ALA A 1037 27.18 -17.09 25.75
CA ALA A 1037 28.40 -16.90 24.95
C ALA A 1037 28.97 -15.47 25.03
N LEU A 1038 28.16 -14.48 25.42
CA LEU A 1038 28.62 -13.13 25.78
C LEU A 1038 29.26 -13.10 27.17
N GLY A 1039 28.66 -13.78 28.15
CA GLY A 1039 29.24 -13.93 29.49
C GLY A 1039 30.59 -14.65 29.48
N GLU A 1040 30.71 -15.74 28.70
CA GLU A 1040 31.98 -16.44 28.46
C GLU A 1040 33.07 -15.57 27.81
N ARG A 1041 32.67 -14.51 27.10
CA ARG A 1041 33.56 -13.51 26.49
C ARG A 1041 33.80 -12.28 27.37
N GLY A 1042 33.26 -12.25 28.59
CA GLY A 1042 33.45 -11.17 29.56
C GLY A 1042 32.53 -9.96 29.40
N PHE A 1043 31.48 -10.05 28.59
CA PHE A 1043 30.46 -8.99 28.46
C PHE A 1043 29.42 -9.11 29.59
N THR A 1044 28.99 -7.98 30.17
CA THR A 1044 28.14 -7.97 31.38
C THR A 1044 26.64 -7.95 31.08
N ARG A 1045 26.24 -7.37 29.95
CA ARG A 1045 24.82 -7.17 29.57
C ARG A 1045 24.50 -7.55 28.13
N LEU A 1046 23.28 -8.07 27.95
CA LEU A 1046 22.58 -8.18 26.67
C LEU A 1046 21.22 -7.50 26.82
N SER A 1047 21.03 -6.31 26.23
CA SER A 1047 19.71 -5.70 26.12
C SER A 1047 18.90 -6.38 25.01
N MET A 1048 17.61 -6.53 25.26
CA MET A 1048 16.65 -7.13 24.33
C MET A 1048 15.81 -6.03 23.68
N ASN A 1049 14.48 -6.15 23.74
CA ASN A 1049 13.53 -5.16 23.25
C ASN A 1049 12.85 -4.40 24.41
N PHE A 1050 12.19 -3.31 24.05
CA PHE A 1050 11.48 -2.42 24.97
C PHE A 1050 10.04 -2.90 25.22
N ALA A 1051 9.61 -2.93 26.49
CA ALA A 1051 8.24 -3.20 26.89
C ALA A 1051 7.54 -1.88 27.29
N ALA A 1052 6.81 -1.28 26.34
CA ALA A 1052 6.01 -0.07 26.60
C ALA A 1052 5.08 -0.28 27.81
N TRP A 1053 5.08 0.67 28.74
CA TRP A 1053 4.37 0.60 30.03
C TRP A 1053 4.55 -0.68 30.88
N GLY A 1054 5.62 -1.46 30.68
CA GLY A 1054 5.90 -2.74 31.34
C GLY A 1054 5.43 -2.86 32.80
N ARG A 1055 5.88 -1.99 33.70
CA ARG A 1055 5.58 -1.99 35.15
C ARG A 1055 4.12 -1.69 35.55
N LEU A 1056 3.22 -1.46 34.60
CA LEU A 1056 1.76 -1.43 34.82
C LEU A 1056 1.11 -2.82 34.75
N PHE A 1057 1.81 -3.79 34.15
CA PHE A 1057 1.43 -5.20 34.07
C PHE A 1057 2.24 -6.05 35.07
N ASP A 1058 2.46 -5.52 36.27
CA ASP A 1058 3.16 -6.23 37.35
C ASP A 1058 2.20 -6.60 38.47
N ASP A 1059 1.75 -7.85 38.49
CA ASP A 1059 0.86 -8.39 39.52
C ASP A 1059 1.46 -8.36 40.94
N GLN A 1060 2.77 -8.10 41.08
CA GLN A 1060 3.45 -7.98 42.38
C GLN A 1060 3.67 -6.52 42.82
N ARG A 1061 3.17 -5.53 42.08
CA ARG A 1061 3.35 -4.10 42.37
C ARG A 1061 2.01 -3.39 42.61
N GLU A 1062 1.89 -2.74 43.77
CA GLU A 1062 0.77 -1.83 44.04
C GLU A 1062 0.87 -0.58 43.15
N LEU A 1063 -0.13 -0.37 42.29
CA LEU A 1063 -0.21 0.80 41.40
C LEU A 1063 -0.87 2.00 42.09
N GLY A 1064 -0.28 3.18 41.93
CA GLY A 1064 -0.86 4.46 42.36
C GLY A 1064 -2.07 4.90 41.53
N LEU A 1065 -2.80 5.94 41.96
CA LEU A 1065 -4.03 6.40 41.28
C LEU A 1065 -3.80 6.80 39.81
N GLY A 1066 -2.71 7.52 39.52
CA GLY A 1066 -2.34 7.89 38.15
C GLY A 1066 -1.92 6.68 37.30
N GLU A 1067 -1.21 5.72 37.91
CA GLU A 1067 -0.79 4.48 37.24
C GLU A 1067 -1.97 3.57 36.91
N ARG A 1068 -3.01 3.52 37.76
CA ARG A 1068 -4.28 2.82 37.46
C ARG A 1068 -5.02 3.46 36.29
N ALA A 1069 -4.98 4.79 36.16
CA ALA A 1069 -5.55 5.48 35.01
C ALA A 1069 -4.75 5.17 33.73
N LEU A 1070 -3.42 5.22 33.80
CA LEU A 1070 -2.54 4.87 32.69
C LEU A 1070 -2.65 3.39 32.29
N LYS A 1071 -2.83 2.47 33.25
CA LYS A 1071 -3.07 1.05 32.97
C LYS A 1071 -4.36 0.84 32.18
N ARG A 1072 -5.45 1.55 32.48
CA ARG A 1072 -6.69 1.47 31.67
C ARG A 1072 -6.47 1.89 30.21
N VAL A 1073 -5.59 2.86 29.95
CA VAL A 1073 -5.20 3.24 28.58
C VAL A 1073 -4.34 2.13 27.96
N ALA A 1074 -3.35 1.61 28.69
CA ALA A 1074 -2.53 0.50 28.22
C ALA A 1074 -3.36 -0.79 27.95
N ASP A 1075 -4.37 -1.09 28.76
CA ASP A 1075 -5.29 -2.22 28.61
C ASP A 1075 -6.17 -2.09 27.36
N LEU A 1076 -6.62 -0.87 27.05
CA LEU A 1076 -7.34 -0.56 25.80
C LEU A 1076 -6.44 -0.72 24.56
N LEU A 1077 -5.13 -0.46 24.70
CA LEU A 1077 -4.14 -0.51 23.63
C LEU A 1077 -3.45 -1.89 23.49
N ASN A 1078 -3.49 -2.73 24.53
CA ASN A 1078 -2.86 -4.05 24.57
C ASN A 1078 -3.30 -4.99 23.42
N PRO A 1079 -4.59 -5.03 22.98
CA PRO A 1079 -5.01 -5.81 21.81
C PRO A 1079 -4.32 -5.42 20.50
N PHE A 1080 -3.90 -4.15 20.38
CA PHE A 1080 -3.26 -3.61 19.17
C PHE A 1080 -1.73 -3.73 19.23
N PHE A 1081 -1.12 -3.52 20.41
CA PHE A 1081 0.33 -3.42 20.58
C PHE A 1081 0.99 -4.62 21.30
N GLN A 1082 0.22 -5.61 21.76
CA GLN A 1082 0.70 -6.87 22.36
C GLN A 1082 1.68 -6.69 23.56
N ILE A 1083 1.52 -5.57 24.27
CA ILE A 1083 2.37 -5.07 25.36
C ILE A 1083 2.66 -6.14 26.42
N GLU A 1084 1.58 -6.76 26.93
CA GLU A 1084 1.61 -7.74 28.00
C GLU A 1084 2.36 -9.02 27.58
N SER A 1085 2.07 -9.53 26.37
CA SER A 1085 2.70 -10.73 25.85
C SER A 1085 4.20 -10.58 25.55
N LEU A 1086 4.64 -9.34 25.23
CA LEU A 1086 6.04 -9.01 25.03
C LEU A 1086 6.80 -8.98 26.36
N ARG A 1087 6.19 -8.37 27.40
CA ARG A 1087 6.71 -8.41 28.77
C ARG A 1087 6.82 -9.86 29.28
N ASP A 1088 5.79 -10.67 29.07
CA ASP A 1088 5.76 -12.09 29.44
C ASP A 1088 6.78 -12.95 28.68
N PHE A 1089 7.10 -12.59 27.43
CA PHE A 1089 8.21 -13.21 26.71
C PHE A 1089 9.54 -12.89 27.39
N ASN A 1090 9.78 -11.63 27.71
CA ASN A 1090 11.04 -11.18 28.33
C ASN A 1090 11.24 -11.73 29.74
N ALA A 1091 10.18 -11.76 30.56
CA ALA A 1091 10.24 -12.23 31.95
C ALA A 1091 10.74 -13.68 32.11
N LYS A 1092 10.55 -14.53 31.09
CA LYS A 1092 11.05 -15.93 31.07
C LYS A 1092 12.58 -16.05 31.19
N LEU A 1093 13.31 -14.98 30.85
CA LEU A 1093 14.76 -14.91 30.83
C LEU A 1093 15.37 -14.24 32.08
N ASP A 1094 14.54 -13.95 33.11
CA ASP A 1094 14.92 -13.36 34.41
C ASP A 1094 15.77 -12.05 34.27
N PRO A 1095 15.35 -11.06 33.44
CA PRO A 1095 16.11 -9.84 33.17
C PRO A 1095 16.10 -8.83 34.33
N GLU A 1096 17.08 -7.93 34.35
CA GLU A 1096 16.96 -6.64 35.02
C GLU A 1096 16.12 -5.70 34.13
N TRP A 1097 15.16 -4.99 34.73
CA TRP A 1097 14.30 -4.03 34.02
C TRP A 1097 14.83 -2.61 34.22
N LEU A 1098 15.10 -1.91 33.12
CA LEU A 1098 15.58 -0.54 33.11
C LEU A 1098 14.45 0.42 32.68
N PRO A 1099 13.85 1.21 33.58
CA PRO A 1099 12.76 2.12 33.23
C PRO A 1099 13.24 3.30 32.37
N ARG A 1100 12.41 3.68 31.40
CA ARG A 1100 12.62 4.81 30.50
C ARG A 1100 11.45 5.81 30.52
N SER A 1101 11.77 7.06 30.25
CA SER A 1101 10.88 8.23 30.19
C SER A 1101 10.81 8.84 28.79
N ILE A 1102 9.70 9.49 28.46
CA ILE A 1102 9.64 10.61 27.51
C ILE A 1102 9.80 11.90 28.30
N VAL A 1103 10.61 12.83 27.80
CA VAL A 1103 10.88 14.11 28.44
C VAL A 1103 10.49 15.26 27.50
N VAL A 1104 9.60 16.15 27.94
CA VAL A 1104 9.02 17.25 27.13
C VAL A 1104 9.16 18.61 27.80
N GLU A 1105 9.27 19.69 27.01
CA GLU A 1105 9.31 21.07 27.52
C GLU A 1105 8.03 21.49 28.28
N ASP A 1106 6.87 20.94 27.91
CA ASP A 1106 5.56 21.33 28.43
C ASP A 1106 4.67 20.09 28.47
N ALA A 1107 3.98 19.84 29.59
CA ALA A 1107 3.05 18.73 29.72
C ALA A 1107 1.90 18.78 28.69
N ALA A 1108 1.53 19.97 28.18
CA ALA A 1108 0.55 20.14 27.12
C ALA A 1108 1.04 19.70 25.73
N ASP A 1109 2.36 19.63 25.48
CA ASP A 1109 2.91 19.05 24.25
C ASP A 1109 2.86 17.51 24.26
N LEU A 1110 2.67 16.86 25.42
CA LEU A 1110 2.77 15.40 25.58
C LEU A 1110 1.89 14.59 24.61
N PRO A 1111 0.59 14.87 24.39
CA PRO A 1111 -0.22 14.06 23.46
C PRO A 1111 0.30 14.14 22.02
N ARG A 1112 0.82 15.32 21.65
CA ARG A 1112 1.38 15.61 20.33
C ARG A 1112 2.73 14.93 20.13
N VAL A 1113 3.57 14.91 21.17
CA VAL A 1113 4.83 14.17 21.19
C VAL A 1113 4.58 12.66 21.19
N GLY A 1114 3.55 12.16 21.90
CA GLY A 1114 3.17 10.76 21.91
C GLY A 1114 2.75 10.24 20.52
N VAL A 1115 1.91 10.99 19.80
CA VAL A 1115 1.56 10.65 18.40
C VAL A 1115 2.81 10.67 17.51
N LEU A 1116 3.64 11.72 17.59
CA LEU A 1116 4.88 11.80 16.79
C LEU A 1116 5.89 10.67 17.11
N PHE A 1117 5.98 10.27 18.38
CA PHE A 1117 6.81 9.14 18.82
C PHE A 1117 6.30 7.82 18.21
N ALA A 1118 5.00 7.57 18.33
CA ALA A 1118 4.38 6.39 17.73
C ALA A 1118 4.52 6.37 16.19
N THR A 1119 4.52 7.53 15.51
CA THR A 1119 4.83 7.60 14.08
C THR A 1119 6.29 7.26 13.75
N VAL A 1120 7.28 7.68 14.54
CA VAL A 1120 8.70 7.34 14.24
C VAL A 1120 9.05 5.90 14.57
N GLU A 1121 8.47 5.30 15.61
CA GLU A 1121 8.67 3.88 15.94
C GLU A 1121 7.82 2.92 15.06
N GLY A 1122 7.00 3.42 14.13
CA GLY A 1122 6.14 2.58 13.28
C GLY A 1122 4.92 1.96 14.00
N PHE A 1123 4.50 2.57 15.12
CA PHE A 1123 3.28 2.22 15.86
C PHE A 1123 2.02 2.94 15.35
N LEU A 1124 2.17 4.10 14.70
CA LEU A 1124 1.08 4.84 14.06
C LEU A 1124 1.50 5.35 12.66
N ASP A 1125 1.10 4.64 11.61
CA ASP A 1125 1.00 5.22 10.27
C ASP A 1125 -0.12 6.26 10.28
N VAL A 1126 0.23 7.54 10.45
CA VAL A 1126 -0.73 8.66 10.50
C VAL A 1126 -1.04 9.12 9.07
N PRO A 1127 -2.28 8.94 8.56
CA PRO A 1127 -2.60 9.27 7.18
C PRO A 1127 -2.74 10.79 6.93
N VAL A 1128 -2.91 11.18 5.66
CA VAL A 1128 -3.09 12.56 5.14
C VAL A 1128 -2.04 13.58 5.59
N VAL A 1129 -2.16 14.05 6.83
CA VAL A 1129 -1.56 15.31 7.28
C VAL A 1129 -0.04 15.21 7.33
N GLY A 1130 0.50 14.00 7.50
CA GLY A 1130 1.93 13.73 7.53
C GLY A 1130 2.69 14.28 6.32
N LYS A 1131 2.27 13.96 5.09
CA LYS A 1131 3.04 14.31 3.86
C LYS A 1131 2.93 15.79 3.45
N LEU A 1132 1.89 16.50 3.88
CA LEU A 1132 1.76 17.95 3.71
C LEU A 1132 2.49 18.74 4.81
N LEU A 1133 2.49 18.26 6.07
CA LEU A 1133 3.18 18.93 7.17
C LEU A 1133 4.69 18.71 7.13
N VAL A 1134 5.15 17.46 6.99
CA VAL A 1134 6.57 17.10 6.96
C VAL A 1134 7.22 17.71 5.73
N ALA A 1135 8.33 18.42 5.92
CA ALA A 1135 9.10 18.97 4.81
C ALA A 1135 9.81 17.81 4.06
N PRO A 1136 9.74 17.74 2.72
CA PRO A 1136 10.50 16.75 1.97
C PRO A 1136 12.00 16.98 2.22
N VAL A 1137 12.66 15.99 2.82
CA VAL A 1137 14.06 16.11 3.21
C VAL A 1137 14.92 16.05 1.94
N PRO A 1138 15.70 17.10 1.59
CA PRO A 1138 16.40 17.17 0.32
C PRO A 1138 17.32 15.97 0.09
N ALA A 1139 17.25 15.38 -1.10
CA ALA A 1139 18.23 14.40 -1.56
C ALA A 1139 19.65 15.02 -1.59
N GLU A 1140 20.68 14.20 -1.38
CA GLU A 1140 22.07 14.65 -1.53
C GLU A 1140 22.31 15.08 -2.99
N GLY A 1141 22.77 16.32 -3.22
CA GLY A 1141 23.14 16.80 -4.56
C GLY A 1141 22.66 18.21 -4.97
N GLY A 1142 21.79 18.87 -4.20
CA GLY A 1142 21.40 20.26 -4.43
C GLY A 1142 22.32 21.26 -3.73
N ALA A 1143 22.87 22.23 -4.48
CA ALA A 1143 23.68 23.36 -3.99
C ALA A 1143 22.99 24.70 -4.28
#